data_AF-A0A9E4LIW9-F1
#
_entry.id   AF-A0A9E4LIW9-F1
#
_cell.length_a   1.000
_cell.length_b   1.000
_cell.length_c   1.000
_cell.angle_alpha   90.00
_cell.angle_beta   90.00
_cell.angle_gamma   90.00
#
_symmetry.space_group_name_H-M   'P 1'
#
loop_
_entity.id
_entity.type
_entity.pdbx_description
1 polymer ?
#
loop_
_entity_poly.entity_id
_entity_poly.type
_entity_poly.pdbx_seq_one_letter_code
_entity_poly.pdbx_strand_id
1 'polypeptide(L)'
;TIRLKSECINLNEVVVTADPNDKEKENPAHVILRNIWDNKDRNSPKRLNAYEYQKYEKIEFDLNNIDDKFKDRAVFKPLKFVFDYADTSDVNGKVFLPVFIVETAYDYYYRSEPKLEKEVMRASQNAGFDQNAGVQEFMGALYQDYNLYDNYLPIFEKGFVSPISTLGLLSYKYYLTDSVELNGSTQFFIQFIPKRKQELTFKGEMWVDEATWAITKIDMKMSGDANVNFVNDLSVRREYQLYHDSIWLLKEDYIIVDFALQDNKDAYGLYGIKTTEFNDYVINKPRAEEFYRTEGFSREKMIENSSDPEFWKNTRKKELSEQEQGIYSMIDTLQNTPAFNTYLDVIAFVLSGYWEMEGYDLGPLLSTLAFNPVEGVRLRFGGRTYGDRNDLYRIYAHVAYGTRDGVLKYSLGGKWLFKDQPRLEVGLYHNYDIEQIGARYTTAATRTGSFLSSVLAREPFDRLSLVRETRGYFRSEYVKDLETKLEFRRRDVYGVGSLDFSEINEEPGPISTSEIEVNLLYRLGKKWLGIGVERLEVYTPHPTFILNYSYGIPNLLGSDYEFHKVYFGFTKPFLLPPFGKSILTLEAGKTFGTLPYPLLEIAPGNNTYAYARYSYNLMNFFEFSTDQYASFNLEHHFVGLFFNKIPLFRRLKWREVVTARGMIGSLTNENIEYNTTEDGNSIQAPTKGYYEVGAGVENIFKFLRVDAIWRLSYLEDSPLANPSPFGIRVDLAVRF
;
A
#
# COMPACT_ATOMS: atom_id res chain seq x y z
N THR A 1 61.19 -31.82 -11.18
CA THR A 1 60.15 -30.78 -11.24
C THR A 1 59.50 -30.82 -12.60
N ILE A 2 58.28 -31.35 -12.69
CA ILE A 2 57.52 -31.43 -13.95
C ILE A 2 56.80 -30.08 -14.09
N ARG A 3 57.17 -29.29 -15.10
CA ARG A 3 56.46 -28.05 -15.47
C ARG A 3 55.40 -28.39 -16.51
N LEU A 4 54.14 -28.33 -16.13
CA LEU A 4 53.02 -28.40 -17.07
C LEU A 4 52.90 -27.06 -17.81
N LYS A 5 52.70 -27.13 -19.13
CA LYS A 5 52.34 -25.97 -19.96
C LYS A 5 50.82 -25.92 -20.08
N SER A 6 50.26 -24.72 -19.95
CA SER A 6 48.86 -24.44 -20.28
C SER A 6 48.67 -24.59 -21.79
N GLU A 7 47.65 -25.36 -22.16
CA GLU A 7 47.15 -25.48 -23.53
C GLU A 7 45.77 -24.79 -23.58
N CYS A 8 45.68 -23.70 -24.34
CA CYS A 8 44.41 -23.01 -24.59
C CYS A 8 43.77 -23.62 -25.84
N ILE A 9 42.65 -24.32 -25.64
CA ILE A 9 41.80 -24.78 -26.74
C ILE A 9 40.88 -23.61 -27.12
N ASN A 10 41.14 -23.00 -28.28
CA ASN A 10 40.19 -22.07 -28.90
C ASN A 10 39.10 -22.90 -29.59
N LEU A 11 37.87 -22.85 -29.07
CA LEU A 11 36.69 -23.34 -29.77
C LEU A 11 36.35 -22.35 -30.89
N ASN A 12 36.14 -22.87 -32.11
CA ASN A 12 35.66 -22.06 -33.23
C ASN A 12 34.17 -21.73 -33.00
N GLU A 13 33.86 -20.43 -32.94
CA GLU A 13 32.49 -19.91 -32.89
C GLU A 13 31.74 -20.30 -34.17
N VAL A 14 30.58 -20.96 -34.02
CA VAL A 14 29.66 -21.21 -35.14
C VAL A 14 28.60 -20.12 -35.09
N VAL A 15 28.85 -19.02 -35.80
CA VAL A 15 27.91 -17.92 -35.92
C VAL A 15 26.82 -18.29 -36.93
N VAL A 16 25.61 -18.59 -36.46
CA VAL A 16 24.42 -18.71 -37.32
C VAL A 16 23.76 -17.34 -37.43
N THR A 17 24.26 -16.48 -38.33
CA THR A 17 23.58 -15.23 -38.68
C THR A 17 22.46 -15.49 -39.69
N ALA A 18 21.23 -15.11 -39.36
CA ALA A 18 20.17 -14.92 -40.35
C ALA A 18 20.57 -13.76 -41.28
N ASP A 19 20.54 -13.99 -42.60
CA ASP A 19 20.79 -12.94 -43.61
C ASP A 19 19.74 -11.83 -43.46
N PRO A 20 20.12 -10.57 -43.16
CA PRO A 20 19.18 -9.46 -43.00
C PRO A 20 18.31 -9.18 -44.24
N ASN A 21 18.68 -9.70 -45.41
CA ASN A 21 17.96 -9.52 -46.68
C ASN A 21 16.95 -10.64 -47.00
N ASP A 22 16.97 -11.75 -46.26
CA ASP A 22 16.08 -12.89 -46.50
C ASP A 22 14.80 -12.76 -45.65
N LYS A 23 13.83 -11.98 -46.15
CA LYS A 23 12.56 -11.70 -45.47
C LYS A 23 11.67 -12.94 -45.25
N GLU A 24 11.99 -14.07 -45.89
CA GLU A 24 11.23 -15.32 -45.75
C GLU A 24 11.75 -16.21 -44.61
N LYS A 25 12.96 -15.96 -44.10
CA LYS A 25 13.56 -16.79 -43.04
C LYS A 25 13.10 -16.32 -41.66
N GLU A 26 12.32 -17.17 -41.01
CA GLU A 26 11.79 -16.88 -39.68
C GLU A 26 12.91 -16.77 -38.63
N ASN A 27 12.83 -15.75 -37.75
CA ASN A 27 13.77 -15.57 -36.65
C ASN A 27 13.73 -16.80 -35.70
N PRO A 28 14.84 -17.53 -35.52
CA PRO A 28 14.89 -18.72 -34.65
C PRO A 28 14.40 -18.46 -33.22
N ALA A 29 14.64 -17.26 -32.68
CA ALA A 29 14.14 -16.88 -31.34
C ALA A 29 12.60 -16.90 -31.26
N HIS A 30 11.90 -16.61 -32.38
CA HIS A 30 10.44 -16.66 -32.42
C HIS A 30 9.92 -18.11 -32.36
N VAL A 31 10.65 -19.07 -32.94
CA VAL A 31 10.32 -20.50 -32.86
C VAL A 31 10.43 -20.97 -31.42
N ILE A 32 11.54 -20.63 -30.74
CA ILE A 32 11.77 -20.98 -29.33
C ILE A 32 10.68 -20.35 -28.44
N LEU A 33 10.33 -19.08 -28.67
CA LEU A 33 9.24 -18.42 -27.94
C LEU A 33 7.89 -19.13 -28.08
N ARG A 34 7.55 -19.59 -29.29
CA ARG A 34 6.32 -20.38 -29.47
C ARG A 34 6.34 -21.67 -28.69
N ASN A 35 7.47 -22.39 -28.69
CA ASN A 35 7.61 -23.60 -27.88
C ASN A 35 7.50 -23.31 -26.37
N ILE A 36 8.03 -22.18 -25.90
CA ILE A 36 7.84 -21.72 -24.51
C ILE A 36 6.35 -21.52 -24.22
N TRP A 37 5.60 -20.90 -25.14
CA TRP A 37 4.16 -20.66 -24.96
C TRP A 37 3.36 -21.96 -24.95
N ASP A 38 3.66 -22.88 -25.86
CA ASP A 38 3.00 -24.18 -25.96
C ASP A 38 3.27 -25.06 -24.72
N ASN A 39 4.40 -24.84 -24.03
CA ASN A 39 4.78 -25.57 -22.82
C ASN A 39 4.55 -24.78 -21.51
N LYS A 40 3.91 -23.61 -21.57
CA LYS A 40 3.71 -22.73 -20.41
C LYS A 40 3.00 -23.42 -19.24
N ASP A 41 1.93 -24.16 -19.52
CA ASP A 41 1.16 -24.85 -18.47
C ASP A 41 1.96 -25.99 -17.82
N ARG A 42 2.85 -26.63 -18.59
CA ARG A 42 3.77 -27.67 -18.09
C ARG A 42 4.88 -27.09 -17.21
N ASN A 43 5.36 -25.89 -17.54
CA ASN A 43 6.47 -25.26 -16.82
C ASN A 43 6.00 -24.36 -15.66
N SER A 44 4.70 -24.15 -15.52
CA SER A 44 4.11 -23.40 -14.42
C SER A 44 4.03 -24.24 -13.14
N PRO A 45 4.46 -23.73 -11.96
CA PRO A 45 4.25 -24.39 -10.66
C PRO A 45 2.79 -24.69 -10.34
N LYS A 46 1.84 -24.02 -11.03
CA LYS A 46 0.39 -24.24 -10.90
C LYS A 46 -0.04 -25.68 -11.23
N ARG A 47 0.77 -26.46 -11.94
CA ARG A 47 0.47 -27.88 -12.25
C ARG A 47 0.67 -28.84 -11.07
N LEU A 48 1.37 -28.42 -10.02
CA LEU A 48 1.64 -29.26 -8.86
C LEU A 48 0.41 -29.34 -7.95
N ASN A 49 0.09 -30.55 -7.47
CA ASN A 49 -1.03 -30.75 -6.54
C ASN A 49 -0.74 -30.13 -5.16
N ALA A 50 0.52 -30.12 -4.76
CA ALA A 50 1.00 -29.44 -3.58
C ALA A 50 2.51 -29.18 -3.71
N TYR A 51 2.99 -28.16 -3.03
CA TYR A 51 4.42 -27.99 -2.80
C TYR A 51 4.70 -27.26 -1.48
N GLU A 52 5.82 -27.61 -0.87
CA GLU A 52 6.34 -27.04 0.37
C GLU A 52 7.77 -26.56 0.09
N TYR A 53 8.21 -25.44 0.66
CA TYR A 53 9.62 -25.04 0.64
C TYR A 53 9.95 -24.15 1.84
N GLN A 54 11.23 -24.09 2.17
CA GLN A 54 11.81 -23.08 3.06
C GLN A 54 12.23 -21.88 2.23
N LYS A 55 11.87 -20.68 2.69
CA LYS A 55 12.19 -19.42 2.03
C LYS A 55 13.05 -18.59 2.97
N TYR A 56 14.21 -18.18 2.49
CA TYR A 56 15.05 -17.20 3.16
C TYR A 56 15.06 -15.93 2.32
N GLU A 57 14.69 -14.80 2.91
CA GLU A 57 14.69 -13.50 2.25
C GLU A 57 15.65 -12.56 2.99
N LYS A 58 16.54 -11.92 2.24
CA LYS A 58 17.41 -10.84 2.70
C LYS A 58 17.07 -9.58 1.91
N ILE A 59 16.71 -8.52 2.61
CA ILE A 59 16.46 -7.20 2.05
C ILE A 59 17.53 -6.26 2.60
N GLU A 60 18.23 -5.57 1.71
CA GLU A 60 19.27 -4.61 2.03
C GLU A 60 18.91 -3.27 1.38
N PHE A 61 19.21 -2.17 2.07
CA PHE A 61 19.11 -0.85 1.48
C PHE A 61 20.43 -0.11 1.57
N ASP A 62 20.85 0.47 0.44
CA ASP A 62 22.14 1.14 0.32
C ASP A 62 21.99 2.56 -0.21
N LEU A 63 22.64 3.53 0.43
CA LEU A 63 22.76 4.87 -0.15
C LEU A 63 23.68 4.82 -1.36
N ASN A 64 23.28 5.46 -2.46
CA ASN A 64 24.07 5.48 -3.69
C ASN A 64 24.57 6.88 -4.09
N ASN A 65 25.46 6.92 -5.09
CA ASN A 65 26.00 8.16 -5.65
C ASN A 65 26.75 9.03 -4.62
N ILE A 66 27.59 8.38 -3.80
CA ILE A 66 28.37 9.02 -2.74
C ILE A 66 29.65 9.64 -3.31
N ASP A 67 29.57 10.90 -3.77
CA ASP A 67 30.72 11.67 -4.24
C ASP A 67 31.47 12.38 -3.09
N ASP A 68 32.70 12.85 -3.33
CA ASP A 68 33.48 13.56 -2.31
C ASP A 68 32.74 14.79 -1.77
N LYS A 69 31.97 15.48 -2.63
CA LYS A 69 31.12 16.60 -2.22
C LYS A 69 30.01 16.18 -1.27
N PHE A 70 29.42 14.99 -1.44
CA PHE A 70 28.46 14.41 -0.51
C PHE A 70 29.13 14.08 0.82
N LYS A 71 30.30 13.42 0.80
CA LYS A 71 31.06 13.07 2.01
C LYS A 71 31.47 14.30 2.83
N ASP A 72 31.71 15.43 2.18
CA ASP A 72 32.15 16.67 2.83
C ASP A 72 31.03 17.61 3.29
N ARG A 73 29.75 17.26 3.06
CA ARG A 73 28.64 18.08 3.59
C ARG A 73 28.69 18.13 5.11
N ALA A 74 28.27 19.26 5.67
CA ALA A 74 28.26 19.48 7.11
C ALA A 74 27.47 18.40 7.87
N VAL A 75 26.39 17.88 7.28
CA VAL A 75 25.55 16.81 7.82
C VAL A 75 26.29 15.48 7.96
N PHE A 76 27.30 15.18 7.13
CA PHE A 76 28.04 13.91 7.18
C PHE A 76 29.38 13.99 7.92
N LYS A 77 29.82 15.19 8.32
CA LYS A 77 31.03 15.37 9.13
C LYS A 77 31.09 14.47 10.38
N PRO A 78 30.02 14.34 11.19
CA PRO A 78 30.04 13.45 12.35
C PRO A 78 29.92 11.95 11.99
N LEU A 79 29.59 11.64 10.73
CA LEU A 79 29.35 10.27 10.25
C LEU A 79 30.43 9.80 9.28
N LYS A 80 31.59 10.46 9.17
CA LYS A 80 32.59 10.15 8.12
C LYS A 80 33.04 8.69 8.12
N PHE A 81 33.06 8.01 9.27
CA PHE A 81 33.44 6.61 9.41
C PHE A 81 32.57 5.65 8.59
N VAL A 82 31.31 6.03 8.29
CA VAL A 82 30.43 5.18 7.48
C VAL A 82 30.98 4.99 6.07
N PHE A 83 31.69 6.00 5.54
CA PHE A 83 32.24 5.93 4.19
C PHE A 83 33.45 4.99 4.07
N ASP A 84 34.00 4.50 5.19
CA ASP A 84 35.02 3.45 5.18
C ASP A 84 34.43 2.08 4.81
N TYR A 85 33.10 1.94 4.91
CA TYR A 85 32.33 0.76 4.52
C TYR A 85 31.68 0.90 3.13
N ALA A 86 31.97 1.97 2.40
CA ALA A 86 31.42 2.19 1.06
C ALA A 86 32.17 1.35 0.02
N ASP A 87 31.43 0.65 -0.85
CA ASP A 87 31.99 -0.21 -1.90
C ASP A 87 31.32 0.04 -3.26
N THR A 88 31.85 -0.52 -4.35
CA THR A 88 31.36 -0.33 -5.71
C THR A 88 30.52 -1.51 -6.16
N SER A 89 29.27 -1.25 -6.55
CA SER A 89 28.35 -2.30 -7.01
C SER A 89 28.82 -2.91 -8.33
N ASP A 90 28.99 -4.23 -8.38
CA ASP A 90 29.31 -4.98 -9.60
C ASP A 90 28.23 -4.87 -10.69
N VAL A 91 27.00 -4.49 -10.32
CA VAL A 91 25.85 -4.48 -11.24
C VAL A 91 25.77 -3.20 -12.05
N ASN A 92 26.20 -2.07 -11.48
CA ASN A 92 26.07 -0.75 -12.11
C ASN A 92 27.33 0.15 -11.97
N GLY A 93 28.37 -0.29 -11.26
CA GLY A 93 29.64 0.42 -11.09
C GLY A 93 29.58 1.62 -10.14
N LYS A 94 28.52 1.78 -9.34
CA LYS A 94 28.36 2.92 -8.42
C LYS A 94 28.78 2.58 -7.00
N VAL A 95 29.36 3.57 -6.33
CA VAL A 95 29.66 3.49 -4.90
C VAL A 95 28.35 3.49 -4.09
N PHE A 96 28.19 2.50 -3.23
CA PHE A 96 27.06 2.34 -2.33
C PHE A 96 27.50 2.20 -0.88
N LEU A 97 26.64 2.60 0.05
CA LEU A 97 26.82 2.46 1.49
C LEU A 97 25.58 1.79 2.07
N PRO A 98 25.69 0.56 2.58
CA PRO A 98 24.56 -0.10 3.20
C PRO A 98 24.12 0.60 4.47
N VAL A 99 22.82 0.72 4.67
CA VAL A 99 22.24 1.42 5.82
C VAL A 99 21.25 0.55 6.60
N PHE A 100 20.76 -0.53 6.00
CA PHE A 100 19.75 -1.38 6.61
C PHE A 100 19.73 -2.77 6.00
N ILE A 101 19.62 -3.80 6.84
CA ILE A 101 19.41 -5.19 6.43
C ILE A 101 18.26 -5.81 7.22
N VAL A 102 17.39 -6.53 6.54
CA VAL A 102 16.35 -7.38 7.12
C VAL A 102 16.47 -8.77 6.56
N GLU A 103 16.51 -9.73 7.46
CA GLU A 103 16.53 -11.15 7.14
C GLU A 103 15.28 -11.80 7.71
N THR A 104 14.61 -12.60 6.89
CA THR A 104 13.41 -13.31 7.28
C THR A 104 13.45 -14.74 6.77
N ALA A 105 12.98 -15.66 7.59
CA ALA A 105 12.89 -17.07 7.27
C ALA A 105 11.43 -17.52 7.36
N TYR A 106 10.93 -18.20 6.34
CA TYR A 106 9.55 -18.69 6.26
C TYR A 106 9.50 -20.15 5.82
N ASP A 107 8.49 -20.87 6.29
CA ASP A 107 8.02 -22.10 5.66
C ASP A 107 6.76 -21.80 4.85
N TYR A 108 6.78 -22.18 3.56
CA TYR A 108 5.65 -21.99 2.65
C TYR A 108 5.03 -23.33 2.27
N TYR A 109 3.70 -23.38 2.27
CA TYR A 109 2.91 -24.55 1.92
C TYR A 109 1.79 -24.17 0.97
N TYR A 110 1.63 -24.95 -0.10
CA TYR A 110 0.55 -24.80 -1.08
C TYR A 110 -0.09 -26.15 -1.42
N ARG A 111 -1.40 -26.13 -1.67
CA ARG A 111 -2.16 -27.21 -2.32
C ARG A 111 -3.15 -26.64 -3.34
N SER A 112 -3.40 -27.39 -4.41
CA SER A 112 -4.30 -27.00 -5.50
C SER A 112 -5.78 -27.26 -5.21
N GLU A 113 -6.13 -28.32 -4.47
CA GLU A 113 -7.52 -28.77 -4.29
C GLU A 113 -7.86 -29.08 -2.81
N PRO A 114 -8.74 -28.30 -2.14
CA PRO A 114 -9.10 -26.94 -2.54
C PRO A 114 -7.87 -26.04 -2.46
N LYS A 115 -7.87 -24.96 -3.23
CA LYS A 115 -6.73 -24.04 -3.29
C LYS A 115 -6.49 -23.41 -1.92
N LEU A 116 -5.42 -23.82 -1.26
CA LEU A 116 -5.05 -23.35 0.07
C LEU A 116 -3.54 -23.11 0.13
N GLU A 117 -3.18 -22.05 0.84
CA GLU A 117 -1.80 -21.62 1.04
C GLU A 117 -1.60 -21.20 2.49
N LYS A 118 -0.42 -21.49 3.02
CA LYS A 118 0.00 -21.15 4.38
C LYS A 118 1.46 -20.77 4.37
N GLU A 119 1.77 -19.63 4.97
CA GLU A 119 3.13 -19.13 5.16
C GLU A 119 3.36 -18.96 6.66
N VAL A 120 4.44 -19.53 7.20
CA VAL A 120 4.77 -19.50 8.63
C VAL A 120 6.14 -18.85 8.79
N MET A 121 6.18 -17.67 9.42
CA MET A 121 7.44 -17.02 9.77
C MET A 121 8.15 -17.78 10.88
N ARG A 122 9.40 -18.16 10.64
CA ARG A 122 10.26 -18.87 11.59
C ARG A 122 11.19 -17.95 12.37
N ALA A 123 11.68 -16.90 11.73
CA ALA A 123 12.55 -15.90 12.32
C ALA A 123 12.54 -14.61 11.49
N SER A 124 12.81 -13.49 12.15
CA SER A 124 13.00 -12.17 11.53
C SER A 124 14.07 -11.44 12.32
N GLN A 125 15.19 -11.12 11.68
CA GLN A 125 16.24 -10.29 12.27
C GLN A 125 16.41 -9.03 11.41
N ASN A 126 16.60 -7.91 12.08
CA ASN A 126 16.82 -6.62 11.43
C ASN A 126 18.12 -6.04 11.99
N ALA A 127 18.88 -5.38 11.14
CA ALA A 127 19.99 -4.52 11.54
C ALA A 127 19.79 -3.16 10.88
N GLY A 128 19.72 -2.09 11.67
CA GLY A 128 19.59 -0.71 11.21
C GLY A 128 18.29 -0.05 11.68
N PHE A 129 17.57 0.63 10.78
CA PHE A 129 16.40 1.47 11.09
C PHE A 129 15.18 0.67 11.57
N ASP A 130 15.07 0.40 12.86
CA ASP A 130 13.97 -0.40 13.43
C ASP A 130 12.65 0.40 13.61
N GLN A 131 12.70 1.73 13.64
CA GLN A 131 11.60 2.58 14.14
C GLN A 131 10.83 3.36 13.06
N ASN A 132 11.31 3.40 11.80
CA ASN A 132 10.78 4.32 10.80
C ASN A 132 9.65 3.73 9.93
N ALA A 133 8.44 4.29 10.05
CA ALA A 133 7.29 3.97 9.20
C ALA A 133 7.56 4.18 7.69
N GLY A 134 8.44 5.12 7.32
CA GLY A 134 8.76 5.41 5.92
C GLY A 134 9.52 4.29 5.20
N VAL A 135 10.46 3.61 5.87
CA VAL A 135 11.25 2.51 5.27
C VAL A 135 10.35 1.32 4.91
N GLN A 136 9.26 1.12 5.67
CA GLN A 136 8.33 0.02 5.46
C GLN A 136 7.57 0.13 4.12
N GLU A 137 7.27 1.34 3.66
CA GLU A 137 6.64 1.55 2.36
C GLU A 137 7.58 1.14 1.21
N PHE A 138 8.87 1.48 1.31
CA PHE A 138 9.90 1.03 0.36
C PHE A 138 10.13 -0.48 0.43
N MET A 139 10.13 -1.07 1.62
CA MET A 139 10.21 -2.53 1.79
C MET A 139 9.04 -3.24 1.11
N GLY A 140 7.81 -2.75 1.34
CA GLY A 140 6.61 -3.26 0.68
C GLY A 140 6.72 -3.20 -0.85
N ALA A 141 7.37 -2.17 -1.38
CA ALA A 141 7.63 -2.04 -2.82
C ALA A 141 8.61 -3.10 -3.38
N LEU A 142 9.47 -3.72 -2.56
CA LEU A 142 10.32 -4.85 -2.96
C LEU A 142 9.58 -6.21 -2.92
N TYR A 143 8.44 -6.28 -2.23
CA TYR A 143 7.60 -7.48 -2.21
C TYR A 143 6.70 -7.53 -3.44
N GLN A 144 7.21 -8.13 -4.52
CA GLN A 144 6.50 -8.31 -5.78
C GLN A 144 6.24 -9.79 -6.04
N ASP A 145 4.99 -10.23 -5.89
CA ASP A 145 4.57 -11.60 -6.21
C ASP A 145 4.09 -11.67 -7.67
N TYR A 146 4.87 -12.32 -8.53
CA TYR A 146 4.53 -12.50 -9.93
C TYR A 146 5.09 -13.80 -10.50
N ASN A 147 4.32 -14.38 -11.43
CA ASN A 147 4.75 -15.50 -12.25
C ASN A 147 5.30 -14.97 -13.58
N LEU A 148 6.54 -15.30 -13.91
CA LEU A 148 7.21 -14.88 -15.14
C LEU A 148 6.41 -15.25 -16.40
N TYR A 149 5.71 -16.39 -16.35
CA TYR A 149 4.90 -16.88 -17.46
C TYR A 149 3.63 -16.08 -17.70
N ASP A 150 3.17 -15.26 -16.77
CA ASP A 150 2.02 -14.39 -17.00
C ASP A 150 2.35 -13.31 -18.04
N ASN A 151 1.34 -12.86 -18.81
CA ASN A 151 1.58 -11.91 -19.91
C ASN A 151 2.04 -10.53 -19.41
N TYR A 152 1.62 -10.15 -18.20
CA TYR A 152 2.00 -8.91 -17.56
C TYR A 152 2.50 -9.20 -16.14
N LEU A 153 3.60 -8.57 -15.78
CA LEU A 153 4.19 -8.64 -14.44
C LEU A 153 3.73 -7.40 -13.65
N PRO A 154 2.94 -7.55 -12.57
CA PRO A 154 2.48 -6.44 -11.77
C PRO A 154 3.60 -5.94 -10.84
N ILE A 155 4.43 -5.01 -11.32
CA ILE A 155 5.54 -4.43 -10.55
C ILE A 155 5.25 -2.95 -10.28
N PHE A 156 5.36 -2.51 -9.03
CA PHE A 156 5.01 -1.13 -8.61
C PHE A 156 3.60 -0.72 -9.08
N GLU A 157 2.63 -1.62 -8.89
CA GLU A 157 1.23 -1.45 -9.34
C GLU A 157 1.04 -1.23 -10.84
N LYS A 158 2.07 -1.53 -11.65
CA LYS A 158 2.07 -1.36 -13.11
C LYS A 158 2.26 -2.70 -13.79
N GLY A 159 1.51 -2.94 -14.85
CA GLY A 159 1.65 -4.16 -15.64
C GLY A 159 2.77 -4.03 -16.66
N PHE A 160 3.96 -4.51 -16.35
CA PHE A 160 5.05 -4.63 -17.32
C PHE A 160 4.80 -5.80 -18.26
N VAL A 161 5.02 -5.63 -19.56
CA VAL A 161 4.88 -6.76 -20.50
C VAL A 161 5.97 -7.79 -20.18
N SER A 162 5.60 -9.05 -19.91
CA SER A 162 6.59 -10.10 -19.70
C SER A 162 7.40 -10.34 -20.99
N PRO A 163 8.74 -10.51 -20.93
CA PRO A 163 9.56 -10.88 -22.08
C PRO A 163 9.12 -12.20 -22.74
N ILE A 164 8.43 -13.07 -22.01
CA ILE A 164 7.89 -14.33 -22.54
C ILE A 164 6.37 -14.29 -22.75
N SER A 165 5.77 -13.10 -22.72
CA SER A 165 4.35 -12.93 -23.04
C SER A 165 4.03 -13.43 -24.44
N THR A 166 2.82 -13.95 -24.65
CA THR A 166 2.29 -14.21 -26.00
C THR A 166 2.14 -12.92 -26.83
N LEU A 167 2.08 -11.76 -26.16
CA LEU A 167 2.12 -10.43 -26.77
C LEU A 167 3.55 -9.87 -26.87
N GLY A 168 4.56 -10.65 -26.47
CA GLY A 168 5.97 -10.24 -26.41
C GLY A 168 6.51 -9.79 -27.76
N LEU A 169 6.10 -10.45 -28.85
CA LEU A 169 6.48 -10.06 -30.21
C LEU A 169 5.99 -8.67 -30.62
N LEU A 170 4.98 -8.09 -29.96
CA LEU A 170 4.53 -6.72 -30.22
C LEU A 170 5.38 -5.68 -29.46
N SER A 171 5.99 -6.09 -28.35
CA SER A 171 6.65 -5.22 -27.38
C SER A 171 8.18 -5.29 -27.45
N TYR A 172 8.72 -6.44 -27.89
CA TYR A 172 10.15 -6.75 -27.88
C TYR A 172 10.68 -7.14 -29.27
N LYS A 173 11.98 -6.94 -29.47
CA LYS A 173 12.78 -7.63 -30.48
C LYS A 173 13.61 -8.69 -29.78
N TYR A 174 13.71 -9.88 -30.39
CA TYR A 174 14.43 -11.02 -29.83
C TYR A 174 15.58 -11.43 -30.73
N TYR A 175 16.69 -11.80 -30.12
CA TYR A 175 17.89 -12.26 -30.79
C TYR A 175 18.39 -13.54 -30.12
N LEU A 176 18.46 -14.64 -30.87
CA LEU A 176 19.16 -15.84 -30.41
C LEU A 176 20.67 -15.54 -30.53
N THR A 177 21.37 -15.46 -29.41
CA THR A 177 22.78 -15.04 -29.37
C THR A 177 23.75 -16.21 -29.37
N ASP A 178 23.41 -17.30 -28.68
CA ASP A 178 24.27 -18.48 -28.57
C ASP A 178 23.45 -19.69 -28.05
N SER A 179 24.09 -20.86 -28.00
CA SER A 179 23.58 -22.06 -27.34
C SER A 179 24.70 -22.88 -26.71
N VAL A 180 24.51 -23.37 -25.49
CA VAL A 180 25.49 -24.18 -24.76
C VAL A 180 24.88 -25.48 -24.27
N GLU A 181 25.60 -26.60 -24.37
CA GLU A 181 25.19 -27.86 -23.78
C GLU A 181 25.53 -27.89 -22.27
N LEU A 182 24.52 -28.02 -21.42
CA LEU A 182 24.67 -27.99 -19.97
C LEU A 182 23.82 -29.10 -19.33
N ASN A 183 24.46 -29.99 -18.55
CA ASN A 183 23.80 -31.14 -17.90
C ASN A 183 23.02 -32.06 -18.88
N GLY A 184 23.50 -32.23 -20.11
CA GLY A 184 22.89 -33.12 -21.11
C GLY A 184 21.67 -32.54 -21.85
N SER A 185 21.44 -31.23 -21.73
CA SER A 185 20.43 -30.48 -22.50
C SER A 185 21.03 -29.20 -23.06
N THR A 186 20.65 -28.84 -24.29
CA THR A 186 21.06 -27.56 -24.89
C THR A 186 20.30 -26.41 -24.21
N GLN A 187 21.03 -25.36 -23.82
CA GLN A 187 20.49 -24.10 -23.32
C GLN A 187 20.60 -23.06 -24.42
N PHE A 188 19.48 -22.48 -24.85
CA PHE A 188 19.46 -21.35 -25.79
C PHE A 188 19.55 -20.03 -25.05
N PHE A 189 20.41 -19.12 -25.52
CA PHE A 189 20.52 -17.77 -24.99
C PHE A 189 19.78 -16.78 -25.89
N ILE A 190 18.75 -16.14 -25.34
CA ILE A 190 17.92 -15.19 -26.07
C ILE A 190 18.00 -13.83 -25.41
N GLN A 191 18.46 -12.84 -26.16
CA GLN A 191 18.41 -11.44 -25.78
C GLN A 191 17.09 -10.81 -26.23
N PHE A 192 16.49 -9.98 -25.38
CA PHE A 192 15.28 -9.22 -25.68
C PHE A 192 15.48 -7.73 -25.40
N ILE A 193 14.98 -6.88 -26.31
CA ILE A 193 15.01 -5.42 -26.18
C ILE A 193 13.66 -4.80 -26.54
N PRO A 194 13.23 -3.72 -25.85
CA PRO A 194 11.99 -3.02 -26.15
C PRO A 194 11.96 -2.48 -27.58
N LYS A 195 10.78 -2.53 -28.20
CA LYS A 195 10.54 -1.90 -29.52
C LYS A 195 10.32 -0.40 -29.43
N ARG A 196 9.78 0.09 -28.30
CA ARG A 196 9.40 1.50 -28.12
C ARG A 196 9.95 2.06 -26.82
N LYS A 197 10.16 3.37 -26.84
CA LYS A 197 10.59 4.15 -25.68
C LYS A 197 9.42 4.36 -24.71
N GLN A 198 9.71 4.32 -23.41
CA GLN A 198 8.80 4.53 -22.27
C GLN A 198 7.63 3.54 -22.16
N GLU A 199 7.65 2.45 -22.91
CA GLU A 199 6.72 1.35 -22.72
C GLU A 199 7.16 0.55 -21.48
N LEU A 200 6.21 0.12 -20.64
CA LEU A 200 6.50 -0.65 -19.42
C LEU A 200 7.00 -2.05 -19.79
N THR A 201 8.29 -2.13 -20.07
CA THR A 201 8.97 -3.26 -20.70
C THR A 201 10.39 -3.40 -20.16
N PHE A 202 10.98 -4.57 -20.36
CA PHE A 202 12.33 -4.89 -19.92
C PHE A 202 13.33 -5.02 -21.08
N LYS A 203 14.61 -4.96 -20.78
CA LYS A 203 15.69 -5.41 -21.66
C LYS A 203 16.56 -6.39 -20.90
N GLY A 204 17.12 -7.37 -21.60
CA GLY A 204 17.96 -8.35 -20.95
C GLY A 204 18.07 -9.64 -21.74
N GLU A 205 18.28 -10.73 -21.03
CA GLU A 205 18.54 -12.05 -21.60
C GLU A 205 17.85 -13.15 -20.79
N MET A 206 17.51 -14.23 -21.48
CA MET A 206 16.91 -15.42 -20.89
C MET A 206 17.53 -16.68 -21.46
N TRP A 207 17.58 -17.70 -20.61
CA TRP A 207 18.16 -19.00 -20.87
C TRP A 207 17.02 -20.00 -20.93
N VAL A 208 16.97 -20.76 -22.02
CA VAL A 208 15.85 -21.66 -22.32
C VAL A 208 16.37 -23.07 -22.51
N ASP A 209 15.85 -23.99 -21.73
CA ASP A 209 16.17 -25.41 -21.85
C ASP A 209 15.50 -26.02 -23.09
N GLU A 210 16.25 -26.71 -23.95
CA GLU A 210 15.74 -27.35 -25.16
C GLU A 210 14.77 -28.50 -24.86
N ALA A 211 15.06 -29.31 -23.84
CA ALA A 211 14.28 -30.51 -23.52
C ALA A 211 12.87 -30.18 -22.97
N THR A 212 12.75 -29.09 -22.21
CA THR A 212 11.50 -28.71 -21.53
C THR A 212 10.89 -27.39 -22.01
N TRP A 213 11.63 -26.59 -22.79
CA TRP A 213 11.28 -25.21 -23.14
C TRP A 213 11.03 -24.32 -21.92
N ALA A 214 11.61 -24.68 -20.77
CA ALA A 214 11.49 -23.92 -19.54
C ALA A 214 12.54 -22.81 -19.49
N ILE A 215 12.21 -21.72 -18.81
CA ILE A 215 13.19 -20.69 -18.49
C ILE A 215 14.04 -21.21 -17.33
N THR A 216 15.35 -21.34 -17.54
CA THR A 216 16.30 -21.80 -16.52
C THR A 216 16.93 -20.63 -15.78
N LYS A 217 17.13 -19.52 -16.49
CA LYS A 217 17.60 -18.25 -15.95
C LYS A 217 17.03 -17.09 -16.75
N ILE A 218 16.73 -15.98 -16.09
CA ILE A 218 16.40 -14.73 -16.77
C ILE A 218 17.00 -13.55 -16.01
N ASP A 219 17.61 -12.64 -16.76
CA ASP A 219 18.11 -11.36 -16.30
C ASP A 219 17.34 -10.27 -17.05
N MET A 220 16.53 -9.50 -16.34
CA MET A 220 15.69 -8.46 -16.94
C MET A 220 15.87 -7.14 -16.21
N LYS A 221 16.18 -6.08 -16.96
CA LYS A 221 16.32 -4.71 -16.49
C LYS A 221 15.21 -3.85 -17.05
N MET A 222 14.62 -2.98 -16.24
CA MET A 222 13.63 -2.03 -16.69
C MET A 222 14.25 -1.13 -17.77
N SER A 223 13.44 -0.80 -18.78
CA SER A 223 13.84 0.19 -19.77
C SER A 223 14.07 1.53 -19.07
N GLY A 224 15.25 2.15 -19.22
CA GLY A 224 15.64 3.33 -18.45
C GLY A 224 14.79 4.59 -18.70
N ASP A 225 13.82 4.52 -19.60
CA ASP A 225 12.85 5.56 -19.90
C ASP A 225 11.42 5.20 -19.46
N ALA A 226 11.22 4.04 -18.81
CA ALA A 226 9.95 3.66 -18.22
C ALA A 226 9.49 4.69 -17.18
N ASN A 227 8.20 5.04 -17.23
CA ASN A 227 7.61 6.04 -16.34
C ASN A 227 7.23 5.42 -14.98
N VAL A 228 8.23 5.07 -14.17
CA VAL A 228 8.06 4.65 -12.76
C VAL A 228 8.48 5.77 -11.83
N ASN A 229 7.71 6.02 -10.77
CA ASN A 229 8.02 7.10 -9.85
C ASN A 229 9.06 6.64 -8.86
N PHE A 230 9.96 7.56 -8.53
CA PHE A 230 11.00 7.32 -7.55
C PHE A 230 11.89 6.09 -7.85
N VAL A 231 11.83 5.51 -9.05
CA VAL A 231 12.62 4.35 -9.47
C VAL A 231 13.36 4.70 -10.76
N ASN A 232 14.68 4.77 -10.68
CA ASN A 232 15.57 5.05 -11.81
C ASN A 232 15.92 3.78 -12.61
N ASP A 233 16.09 2.66 -11.90
CA ASP A 233 16.44 1.37 -12.48
C ASP A 233 15.80 0.26 -11.65
N LEU A 234 15.49 -0.85 -12.32
CA LEU A 234 14.99 -2.08 -11.71
C LEU A 234 15.68 -3.21 -12.44
N SER A 235 16.38 -4.07 -11.72
CA SER A 235 16.98 -5.28 -12.23
C SER A 235 16.38 -6.46 -11.50
N VAL A 236 15.95 -7.47 -12.23
CA VAL A 236 15.51 -8.75 -11.69
C VAL A 236 16.34 -9.84 -12.33
N ARG A 237 16.91 -10.70 -11.51
CA ARG A 237 17.52 -11.97 -11.90
C ARG A 237 16.76 -13.10 -11.24
N ARG A 238 16.35 -14.08 -12.02
CA ARG A 238 15.75 -15.33 -11.52
C ARG A 238 16.50 -16.52 -12.03
N GLU A 239 16.78 -17.45 -11.13
CA GLU A 239 17.38 -18.74 -11.45
C GLU A 239 16.47 -19.87 -11.00
N TYR A 240 16.35 -20.88 -11.86
CA TYR A 240 15.52 -22.04 -11.63
C TYR A 240 16.40 -23.29 -11.50
N GLN A 241 15.93 -24.26 -10.73
CA GLN A 241 16.56 -25.56 -10.59
C GLN A 241 15.57 -26.66 -10.98
N LEU A 242 16.10 -27.67 -11.67
CA LEU A 242 15.34 -28.85 -12.03
C LEU A 242 15.15 -29.76 -10.81
N TYR A 243 13.90 -30.13 -10.53
CA TYR A 243 13.49 -31.07 -9.49
C TYR A 243 12.82 -32.31 -10.11
N HIS A 244 13.19 -33.48 -9.60
CA HIS A 244 12.68 -34.80 -10.03
C HIS A 244 12.67 -34.95 -11.56
N ASP A 245 13.70 -34.43 -12.24
CA ASP A 245 13.93 -34.45 -13.69
C ASP A 245 12.74 -33.99 -14.55
N SER A 246 11.83 -33.18 -13.99
CA SER A 246 10.56 -32.87 -14.66
C SER A 246 10.02 -31.47 -14.44
N ILE A 247 10.40 -30.77 -13.37
CA ILE A 247 9.91 -29.42 -13.11
C ILE A 247 11.02 -28.46 -12.72
N TRP A 248 11.03 -27.30 -13.36
CA TRP A 248 11.87 -26.18 -12.98
C TRP A 248 11.15 -25.34 -11.92
N LEU A 249 11.76 -25.22 -10.74
CA LEU A 249 11.26 -24.41 -9.63
C LEU A 249 12.26 -23.31 -9.31
N LEU A 250 11.76 -22.18 -8.81
CA LEU A 250 12.59 -21.06 -8.39
C LEU A 250 13.63 -21.56 -7.38
N LYS A 251 14.89 -21.21 -7.62
CA LYS A 251 16.00 -21.43 -6.69
C LYS A 251 16.38 -20.12 -6.03
N GLU A 252 16.48 -19.07 -6.83
CA GLU A 252 16.89 -17.74 -6.41
C GLU A 252 16.12 -16.66 -7.17
N ASP A 253 15.70 -15.63 -6.45
CA ASP A 253 15.15 -14.38 -7.00
C ASP A 253 15.94 -13.22 -6.42
N TYR A 254 16.54 -12.41 -7.29
CA TYR A 254 17.40 -11.30 -6.93
C TYR A 254 16.92 -10.03 -7.60
N ILE A 255 16.45 -9.07 -6.80
CA ILE A 255 15.83 -7.83 -7.24
C ILE A 255 16.68 -6.68 -6.74
N ILE A 256 17.04 -5.75 -7.64
CA ILE A 256 17.66 -4.46 -7.29
C ILE A 256 16.75 -3.35 -7.80
N VAL A 257 16.48 -2.37 -6.95
CA VAL A 257 15.72 -1.17 -7.29
C VAL A 257 16.54 0.06 -6.95
N ASP A 258 16.78 0.94 -7.92
CA ASP A 258 17.42 2.24 -7.71
C ASP A 258 16.35 3.28 -7.37
N PHE A 259 16.11 3.54 -6.08
CA PHE A 259 15.17 4.58 -5.67
C PHE A 259 15.81 5.97 -5.75
N ALA A 260 15.18 6.90 -6.45
CA ALA A 260 15.69 8.28 -6.53
C ALA A 260 14.58 9.33 -6.61
N LEU A 261 14.72 10.40 -5.82
CA LEU A 261 13.78 11.52 -5.82
C LEU A 261 13.77 12.28 -7.15
N GLN A 262 14.91 12.36 -7.84
CA GLN A 262 15.05 13.03 -9.13
C GLN A 262 15.34 12.03 -10.25
N ASP A 263 14.83 12.32 -11.46
CA ASP A 263 15.08 11.53 -12.67
C ASP A 263 16.48 11.83 -13.26
N ASN A 264 17.49 11.79 -12.40
CA ASN A 264 18.89 11.94 -12.78
C ASN A 264 19.65 10.73 -12.23
N LYS A 265 20.45 10.10 -13.09
CA LYS A 265 21.26 8.93 -12.73
C LYS A 265 22.31 9.25 -11.67
N ASP A 266 22.71 10.51 -11.57
CA ASP A 266 23.69 11.01 -10.60
C ASP A 266 23.01 11.62 -9.35
N ALA A 267 21.68 11.63 -9.28
CA ALA A 267 20.98 12.09 -8.08
C ALA A 267 21.19 11.10 -6.94
N TYR A 268 21.37 11.62 -5.73
CA TYR A 268 21.40 10.81 -4.52
C TYR A 268 20.11 9.99 -4.39
N GLY A 269 20.27 8.71 -4.14
CA GLY A 269 19.21 7.72 -4.09
C GLY A 269 19.53 6.60 -3.11
N LEU A 270 18.65 5.61 -3.09
CA LEU A 270 18.70 4.44 -2.24
C LEU A 270 18.55 3.20 -3.11
N TYR A 271 19.51 2.29 -3.13
CA TYR A 271 19.30 0.95 -3.66
C TYR A 271 18.48 0.15 -2.66
N GLY A 272 17.45 -0.53 -3.13
CA GLY A 272 16.82 -1.64 -2.40
C GLY A 272 17.20 -2.94 -3.09
N ILE A 273 17.88 -3.82 -2.38
CA ILE A 273 18.30 -5.13 -2.86
C ILE A 273 17.48 -6.18 -2.11
N LYS A 274 16.83 -7.07 -2.83
CA LYS A 274 16.14 -8.23 -2.26
C LYS A 274 16.71 -9.51 -2.87
N THR A 275 17.28 -10.34 -2.02
CA THR A 275 17.69 -11.70 -2.36
C THR A 275 16.71 -12.67 -1.71
N THR A 276 16.14 -13.59 -2.48
CA THR A 276 15.26 -14.64 -1.97
C THR A 276 15.77 -15.99 -2.43
N GLU A 277 16.03 -16.87 -1.47
CA GLU A 277 16.47 -18.24 -1.71
C GLU A 277 15.33 -19.19 -1.36
N PHE A 278 15.07 -20.14 -2.28
CA PHE A 278 14.05 -21.16 -2.13
C PHE A 278 14.71 -22.52 -1.97
N ASN A 279 14.37 -23.20 -0.88
CA ASN A 279 15.11 -24.34 -0.38
C ASN A 279 14.18 -25.51 -0.02
N ASP A 280 14.73 -26.72 -0.15
CA ASP A 280 14.16 -27.95 0.39
C ASP A 280 12.72 -28.23 -0.08
N TYR A 281 12.51 -28.10 -1.40
CA TYR A 281 11.21 -28.35 -2.02
C TYR A 281 10.70 -29.77 -1.76
N VAL A 282 9.46 -29.86 -1.28
CA VAL A 282 8.68 -31.10 -1.21
C VAL A 282 7.49 -30.96 -2.13
N ILE A 283 7.41 -31.75 -3.20
CA ILE A 283 6.36 -31.65 -4.21
C ILE A 283 5.36 -32.79 -4.13
N ASN A 284 4.11 -32.51 -4.52
CA ASN A 284 3.00 -33.45 -4.63
C ASN A 284 2.67 -34.24 -3.34
N LYS A 285 2.95 -33.65 -2.17
CA LYS A 285 2.59 -34.20 -0.85
C LYS A 285 1.67 -33.23 -0.10
N PRO A 286 0.35 -33.19 -0.40
CA PRO A 286 -0.57 -32.28 0.28
C PRO A 286 -0.70 -32.62 1.76
N ARG A 287 -0.58 -31.62 2.64
CA ARG A 287 -0.99 -31.73 4.05
C ARG A 287 -2.52 -31.80 4.17
N ALA A 288 -3.01 -32.24 5.34
CA ALA A 288 -4.44 -32.21 5.66
C ALA A 288 -5.00 -30.78 5.58
N GLU A 289 -6.29 -30.63 5.25
CA GLU A 289 -6.91 -29.30 5.09
C GLU A 289 -6.83 -28.45 6.36
N GLU A 290 -7.01 -29.09 7.52
CA GLU A 290 -6.91 -28.47 8.83
C GLU A 290 -5.55 -27.81 9.07
N PHE A 291 -4.46 -28.37 8.53
CA PHE A 291 -3.13 -27.77 8.65
C PHE A 291 -3.05 -26.39 7.99
N TYR A 292 -3.72 -26.20 6.85
CA TYR A 292 -3.72 -24.91 6.14
C TYR A 292 -4.68 -23.90 6.77
N ARG A 293 -5.69 -24.37 7.50
CA ARG A 293 -6.69 -23.52 8.17
C ARG A 293 -6.28 -23.14 9.59
N THR A 294 -5.38 -23.89 10.21
CA THR A 294 -4.81 -23.59 11.52
C THR A 294 -3.57 -22.72 11.35
N GLU A 295 -3.43 -21.67 12.16
CA GLU A 295 -2.20 -20.89 12.20
C GLU A 295 -1.13 -21.66 12.99
N GLY A 296 -0.01 -21.98 12.35
CA GLY A 296 1.12 -22.72 12.94
C GLY A 296 2.21 -21.82 13.51
N PHE A 297 1.93 -20.53 13.68
CA PHE A 297 2.89 -19.53 14.11
C PHE A 297 3.05 -19.56 15.64
N SER A 298 4.30 -19.61 16.11
CA SER A 298 4.65 -19.46 17.53
C SER A 298 5.55 -18.23 17.65
N ARG A 299 5.03 -17.17 18.27
CA ARG A 299 5.79 -15.93 18.51
C ARG A 299 7.02 -16.17 19.36
N GLU A 300 6.87 -16.95 20.44
CA GLU A 300 7.96 -17.29 21.34
C GLU A 300 9.10 -17.98 20.59
N LYS A 301 8.80 -19.04 19.82
CA LYS A 301 9.80 -19.72 18.99
C LYS A 301 10.38 -18.82 17.91
N MET A 302 9.59 -17.93 17.33
CA MET A 302 10.08 -17.01 16.32
C MET A 302 11.06 -16.00 16.91
N ILE A 303 10.74 -15.42 18.07
CA ILE A 303 11.63 -14.50 18.80
C ILE A 303 12.91 -15.23 19.25
N GLU A 304 12.77 -16.46 19.74
CA GLU A 304 13.90 -17.32 20.11
C GLU A 304 14.83 -17.57 18.91
N ASN A 305 14.30 -18.06 17.79
CA ASN A 305 15.07 -18.29 16.57
C ASN A 305 15.69 -16.99 16.01
N SER A 306 14.99 -15.87 16.13
CA SER A 306 15.48 -14.57 15.62
C SER A 306 16.70 -14.08 16.40
N SER A 307 16.80 -14.45 17.66
CA SER A 307 17.89 -14.08 18.56
C SER A 307 19.03 -15.11 18.56
N ASP A 308 18.88 -16.25 17.86
CA ASP A 308 19.84 -17.34 17.81
C ASP A 308 20.79 -17.21 16.60
N PRO A 309 22.10 -16.94 16.82
CA PRO A 309 23.07 -16.88 15.73
C PRO A 309 23.27 -18.21 14.98
N GLU A 310 23.12 -19.36 15.64
CA GLU A 310 23.27 -20.67 14.98
C GLU A 310 22.10 -20.95 14.02
N PHE A 311 20.89 -20.54 14.38
CA PHE A 311 19.73 -20.61 13.50
C PHE A 311 19.99 -19.90 12.16
N TRP A 312 20.49 -18.67 12.21
CA TRP A 312 20.78 -17.89 11.00
C TRP A 312 21.94 -18.50 10.20
N LYS A 313 22.99 -19.00 10.86
CA LYS A 313 24.09 -19.68 10.18
C LYS A 313 23.64 -20.92 9.40
N ASN A 314 22.67 -21.67 9.92
CA ASN A 314 22.12 -22.85 9.24
C ASN A 314 21.11 -22.49 8.14
N THR A 315 20.38 -21.38 8.32
CA THR A 315 19.35 -20.92 7.37
C THR A 315 19.97 -20.25 6.14
N ARG A 316 21.08 -19.51 6.32
CA ARG A 316 21.86 -18.87 5.25
C ARG A 316 22.66 -19.94 4.49
N LYS A 317 22.17 -20.40 3.33
CA LYS A 317 22.93 -21.38 2.51
C LYS A 317 24.13 -20.75 1.79
N LYS A 318 24.16 -19.43 1.65
CA LYS A 318 25.34 -18.63 1.29
C LYS A 318 25.81 -17.84 2.50
N GLU A 319 27.10 -17.92 2.82
CA GLU A 319 27.68 -17.10 3.88
C GLU A 319 27.58 -15.61 3.52
N LEU A 320 27.43 -14.77 4.55
CA LEU A 320 27.47 -13.32 4.38
C LEU A 320 28.84 -12.92 3.82
N SER A 321 28.86 -12.02 2.84
CA SER A 321 30.13 -11.45 2.35
C SER A 321 30.86 -10.69 3.47
N GLU A 322 32.17 -10.46 3.31
CA GLU A 322 32.92 -9.61 4.25
C GLU A 322 32.31 -8.21 4.39
N GLN A 323 31.73 -7.67 3.30
CA GLN A 323 30.99 -6.41 3.32
C GLN A 323 29.76 -6.54 4.21
N GLU A 324 28.96 -7.59 4.01
CA GLU A 324 27.71 -7.81 4.74
C GLU A 324 27.93 -7.97 6.24
N GLN A 325 29.03 -8.61 6.65
CA GLN A 325 29.43 -8.66 8.06
C GLN A 325 29.85 -7.29 8.61
N GLY A 326 30.54 -6.49 7.78
CA GLY A 326 30.92 -5.11 8.10
C GLY A 326 29.72 -4.20 8.35
N ILE A 327 28.59 -4.45 7.68
CA ILE A 327 27.36 -3.67 7.83
C ILE A 327 26.82 -3.73 9.25
N TYR A 328 26.75 -4.91 9.87
CA TYR A 328 26.28 -5.04 11.26
C TYR A 328 27.17 -4.23 12.22
N SER A 329 28.50 -4.32 12.05
CA SER A 329 29.45 -3.58 12.90
C SER A 329 29.37 -2.06 12.69
N MET A 330 29.18 -1.63 11.45
CA MET A 330 28.98 -0.22 11.11
C MET A 330 27.67 0.29 11.72
N ILE A 331 26.58 -0.46 11.57
CA ILE A 331 25.25 -0.09 12.08
C ILE A 331 25.30 0.05 13.61
N ASP A 332 25.97 -0.86 14.30
CA ASP A 332 26.16 -0.74 15.76
C ASP A 332 26.89 0.57 16.11
N THR A 333 27.92 0.94 15.34
CA THR A 333 28.66 2.21 15.54
C THR A 333 27.80 3.44 15.20
N LEU A 334 26.97 3.33 14.16
CA LEU A 334 26.05 4.35 13.68
C LEU A 334 24.94 4.66 14.70
N GLN A 335 24.30 3.62 15.25
CA GLN A 335 23.28 3.74 16.29
C GLN A 335 23.83 4.35 17.59
N ASN A 336 25.12 4.15 17.87
CA ASN A 336 25.81 4.77 19.00
C ASN A 336 26.27 6.21 18.74
N THR A 337 26.05 6.76 17.53
CA THR A 337 26.46 8.13 17.17
C THR A 337 25.32 9.14 17.38
N PRO A 338 25.43 10.11 18.31
CA PRO A 338 24.32 11.01 18.65
C PRO A 338 23.79 11.85 17.47
N ALA A 339 24.69 12.33 16.60
CA ALA A 339 24.30 13.13 15.44
C ALA A 339 23.43 12.34 14.45
N PHE A 340 23.69 11.04 14.33
CA PHE A 340 22.90 10.15 13.48
C PHE A 340 21.49 9.99 14.01
N ASN A 341 21.36 9.70 15.31
CA ASN A 341 20.06 9.57 15.98
C ASN A 341 19.22 10.85 15.82
N THR A 342 19.84 12.03 15.96
CA THR A 342 19.13 13.31 15.72
C THR A 342 18.60 13.46 14.29
N TYR A 343 19.35 13.02 13.27
CA TYR A 343 18.85 13.07 11.89
C TYR A 343 17.69 12.11 11.67
N LEU A 344 17.76 10.94 12.30
CA LEU A 344 16.67 9.99 12.27
C LEU A 344 15.40 10.53 12.92
N ASP A 345 15.52 11.12 14.11
CA ASP A 345 14.38 11.72 14.81
C ASP A 345 13.70 12.79 13.95
N VAL A 346 14.48 13.59 13.21
CA VAL A 346 13.96 14.63 12.29
C VAL A 346 13.25 14.02 11.07
N ILE A 347 13.82 12.99 10.44
CA ILE A 347 13.20 12.33 9.29
C ILE A 347 11.93 11.60 9.73
N ALA A 348 11.99 10.84 10.83
CA ALA A 348 10.87 10.18 11.46
C ALA A 348 9.75 11.18 11.74
N PHE A 349 10.08 12.31 12.36
CA PHE A 349 9.14 13.38 12.67
C PHE A 349 8.42 13.96 11.46
N VAL A 350 9.14 14.18 10.34
CA VAL A 350 8.53 14.69 9.11
C VAL A 350 7.59 13.67 8.46
N LEU A 351 7.94 12.38 8.52
CA LEU A 351 7.18 11.31 7.87
C LEU A 351 5.99 10.82 8.71
N SER A 352 6.22 10.55 9.99
CA SER A 352 5.19 10.06 10.92
C SER A 352 4.29 11.20 11.43
N GLY A 353 4.81 12.43 11.45
CA GLY A 353 4.18 13.57 12.10
C GLY A 353 4.28 13.54 13.62
N TYR A 354 5.00 12.57 14.19
CA TYR A 354 5.21 12.40 15.62
C TYR A 354 6.69 12.56 15.97
N TRP A 355 6.97 13.29 17.04
CA TRP A 355 8.30 13.36 17.60
C TRP A 355 8.51 12.14 18.50
N GLU A 356 9.32 11.20 18.03
CA GLU A 356 9.55 9.91 18.68
C GLU A 356 10.50 10.09 19.86
N MET A 357 10.11 9.56 21.02
CA MET A 357 10.92 9.55 22.23
C MET A 357 10.86 8.14 22.83
N GLU A 358 11.80 7.83 23.73
CA GLU A 358 11.86 6.51 24.35
C GLU A 358 10.56 6.19 25.12
N GLY A 359 9.78 5.24 24.60
CA GLY A 359 8.52 4.78 25.18
C GLY A 359 7.28 5.62 24.82
N TYR A 360 7.43 6.81 24.22
CA TYR A 360 6.31 7.67 23.86
C TYR A 360 6.62 8.62 22.70
N ASP A 361 5.60 8.89 21.90
CA ASP A 361 5.63 9.80 20.76
C ASP A 361 4.78 11.04 21.05
N LEU A 362 5.26 12.23 20.72
CA LEU A 362 4.51 13.48 20.80
C LEU A 362 3.95 13.90 19.44
N GLY A 363 2.65 14.17 19.34
CA GLY A 363 2.02 14.56 18.09
C GLY A 363 0.54 14.16 17.97
N PRO A 364 -0.03 14.18 16.76
CA PRO A 364 0.60 14.49 15.48
C PRO A 364 0.69 16.01 15.20
N LEU A 365 1.83 16.46 14.68
CA LEU A 365 2.18 17.88 14.44
C LEU A 365 1.11 18.64 13.65
N LEU A 366 0.58 18.04 12.57
CA LEU A 366 -0.43 18.69 11.73
C LEU A 366 -1.74 18.95 12.46
N SER A 367 -1.98 18.28 13.58
CA SER A 367 -3.15 18.52 14.43
C SER A 367 -2.89 19.51 15.56
N THR A 368 -1.64 19.94 15.79
CA THR A 368 -1.28 20.83 16.91
C THR A 368 -1.91 22.21 16.80
N LEU A 369 -2.09 22.70 15.58
CA LEU A 369 -2.70 24.00 15.29
C LEU A 369 -3.80 23.84 14.26
N ALA A 370 -4.98 24.39 14.52
CA ALA A 370 -6.06 24.46 13.54
C ALA A 370 -6.86 25.75 13.72
N PHE A 371 -7.63 26.10 12.69
CA PHE A 371 -8.49 27.28 12.67
C PHE A 371 -9.88 26.91 12.19
N ASN A 372 -10.92 27.35 12.89
CA ASN A 372 -12.29 27.29 12.39
C ASN A 372 -13.16 28.40 13.04
N PRO A 373 -14.29 28.76 12.42
CA PRO A 373 -15.18 29.79 12.94
C PRO A 373 -15.71 29.54 14.37
N VAL A 374 -15.87 28.28 14.77
CA VAL A 374 -16.45 27.88 16.07
C VAL A 374 -15.43 28.02 17.20
N GLU A 375 -14.25 27.41 17.05
CA GLU A 375 -13.17 27.36 18.05
C GLU A 375 -12.20 28.55 17.97
N GLY A 376 -12.16 29.27 16.85
CA GLY A 376 -11.13 30.28 16.58
C GLY A 376 -9.78 29.63 16.30
N VAL A 377 -8.75 29.96 17.10
CA VAL A 377 -7.47 29.25 17.09
C VAL A 377 -7.59 28.05 18.02
N ARG A 378 -7.34 26.86 17.49
CA ARG A 378 -7.34 25.60 18.24
C ARG A 378 -5.90 25.14 18.43
N LEU A 379 -5.49 24.96 19.68
CA LEU A 379 -4.23 24.35 20.04
C LEU A 379 -4.49 22.95 20.59
N ARG A 380 -3.76 21.95 20.11
CA ARG A 380 -3.88 20.56 20.56
C ARG A 380 -2.50 19.99 20.90
N PHE A 381 -2.42 19.33 22.04
CA PHE A 381 -1.24 18.59 22.47
C PHE A 381 -1.65 17.14 22.67
N GLY A 382 -0.98 16.23 21.98
CA GLY A 382 -1.28 14.81 22.03
C GLY A 382 -0.02 13.97 21.96
N GLY A 383 -0.18 12.70 22.23
CA GLY A 383 0.87 11.72 22.11
C GLY A 383 0.33 10.30 22.23
N ARG A 384 1.23 9.34 22.01
CA ARG A 384 0.95 7.91 22.15
C ARG A 384 2.13 7.20 22.79
N THR A 385 1.90 6.08 23.46
CA THR A 385 3.00 5.19 23.84
C THR A 385 3.61 4.59 22.58
N TYR A 386 4.91 4.46 22.51
CA TYR A 386 5.63 3.77 21.43
C TYR A 386 6.94 3.27 22.01
N GLY A 387 7.02 1.97 22.28
CA GLY A 387 8.27 1.31 22.65
C GLY A 387 8.95 0.79 21.40
N ASP A 388 8.39 -0.27 20.84
CA ASP A 388 8.88 -0.91 19.61
C ASP A 388 7.73 -1.34 18.69
N ARG A 389 8.10 -1.96 17.55
CA ARG A 389 7.14 -2.48 16.55
C ARG A 389 6.34 -3.68 17.04
N ASN A 390 6.82 -4.35 18.08
CA ASN A 390 6.29 -5.58 18.65
C ASN A 390 5.40 -5.33 19.86
N ASP A 391 5.26 -4.07 20.30
CA ASP A 391 4.38 -3.60 21.36
C ASP A 391 3.02 -4.31 21.34
N LEU A 392 2.65 -4.91 22.47
CA LEU A 392 1.36 -5.56 22.63
C LEU A 392 0.23 -4.57 22.91
N TYR A 393 0.55 -3.33 23.29
CA TYR A 393 -0.46 -2.32 23.63
C TYR A 393 -0.10 -0.95 23.05
N ARG A 394 -1.12 -0.10 22.92
CA ARG A 394 -0.97 1.27 22.46
C ARG A 394 -1.94 2.15 23.23
N ILE A 395 -1.41 3.14 23.94
CA ILE A 395 -2.23 4.17 24.59
C ILE A 395 -2.03 5.47 23.82
N TYR A 396 -3.10 6.21 23.61
CA TYR A 396 -3.10 7.50 22.92
C TYR A 396 -3.94 8.49 23.71
N ALA A 397 -3.46 9.72 23.82
CA ALA A 397 -4.14 10.77 24.54
C ALA A 397 -3.91 12.13 23.87
N HIS A 398 -4.91 13.00 23.94
CA HIS A 398 -4.70 14.41 23.61
C HIS A 398 -5.60 15.32 24.42
N VAL A 399 -5.18 16.57 24.51
CA VAL A 399 -5.96 17.70 25.02
C VAL A 399 -5.94 18.80 23.98
N ALA A 400 -7.06 19.49 23.80
CA ALA A 400 -7.20 20.61 22.88
C ALA A 400 -8.00 21.75 23.49
N TYR A 401 -7.68 22.97 23.07
CA TYR A 401 -8.34 24.18 23.54
C TYR A 401 -8.59 25.13 22.36
N GLY A 402 -9.82 25.62 22.24
CA GLY A 402 -10.21 26.65 21.29
C GLY A 402 -10.27 28.02 21.97
N THR A 403 -9.66 29.04 21.36
CA THR A 403 -9.62 30.39 21.92
C THR A 403 -10.99 31.09 21.94
N ARG A 404 -11.90 30.71 21.04
CA ARG A 404 -13.21 31.37 20.87
C ARG A 404 -14.32 30.71 21.68
N ASP A 405 -14.38 29.39 21.68
CA ASP A 405 -15.39 28.64 22.45
C ASP A 405 -15.00 28.45 23.92
N GLY A 406 -13.71 28.55 24.25
CA GLY A 406 -13.21 28.43 25.62
C GLY A 406 -13.36 27.03 26.22
N VAL A 407 -13.64 26.02 25.40
CA VAL A 407 -13.92 24.64 25.85
C VAL A 407 -12.65 23.79 25.76
N LEU A 408 -12.29 23.19 26.89
CA LEU A 408 -11.25 22.16 26.95
C LEU A 408 -11.80 20.83 26.41
N LYS A 409 -11.13 20.30 25.40
CA LYS A 409 -11.45 19.06 24.70
C LYS A 409 -10.37 18.04 24.99
N TYR A 410 -10.70 16.76 24.99
CA TYR A 410 -9.74 15.71 25.31
C TYR A 410 -10.14 14.37 24.71
N SER A 411 -9.15 13.50 24.59
CA SER A 411 -9.35 12.12 24.17
C SER A 411 -8.35 11.22 24.86
N LEU A 412 -8.79 10.02 25.22
CA LEU A 412 -7.97 8.97 25.79
C LEU A 412 -8.43 7.65 25.20
N GLY A 413 -7.51 6.86 24.69
CA GLY A 413 -7.81 5.50 24.31
C GLY A 413 -6.62 4.58 24.45
N GLY A 414 -6.94 3.30 24.48
CA GLY A 414 -6.00 2.22 24.58
C GLY A 414 -6.46 1.05 23.72
N LYS A 415 -5.51 0.33 23.14
CA LYS A 415 -5.74 -0.99 22.55
C LYS A 415 -4.69 -1.96 23.05
N TRP A 416 -5.09 -3.21 23.21
CA TRP A 416 -4.25 -4.28 23.71
C TRP A 416 -4.48 -5.55 22.90
N LEU A 417 -3.41 -6.04 22.31
CA LEU A 417 -3.27 -7.33 21.67
C LEU A 417 -2.85 -8.34 22.73
N PHE A 418 -3.82 -9.13 23.21
CA PHE A 418 -3.57 -10.12 24.26
C PHE A 418 -3.36 -11.53 23.70
N LYS A 419 -3.63 -11.74 22.40
CA LYS A 419 -3.29 -12.98 21.68
C LYS A 419 -2.98 -12.69 20.22
N ASP A 420 -1.87 -13.22 19.71
CA ASP A 420 -1.46 -13.01 18.32
C ASP A 420 -2.16 -13.93 17.32
N GLN A 421 -2.45 -15.19 17.71
CA GLN A 421 -3.01 -16.20 16.82
C GLN A 421 -4.03 -17.11 17.58
N PRO A 422 -5.32 -17.11 17.19
CA PRO A 422 -5.92 -16.10 16.32
C PRO A 422 -5.71 -14.71 16.93
N ARG A 423 -5.61 -13.68 16.08
CA ARG A 423 -5.35 -12.33 16.57
C ARG A 423 -6.56 -11.84 17.35
N LEU A 424 -6.39 -11.57 18.65
CA LEU A 424 -7.42 -11.04 19.53
C LEU A 424 -6.96 -9.72 20.14
N GLU A 425 -7.74 -8.68 19.90
CA GLU A 425 -7.46 -7.32 20.33
C GLU A 425 -8.68 -6.76 21.06
N VAL A 426 -8.44 -6.08 22.17
CA VAL A 426 -9.45 -5.29 22.88
C VAL A 426 -9.04 -3.83 22.83
N GLY A 427 -10.00 -2.93 22.67
CA GLY A 427 -9.75 -1.50 22.75
C GLY A 427 -10.83 -0.77 23.53
N LEU A 428 -10.43 0.32 24.17
CA LEU A 428 -11.29 1.24 24.89
C LEU A 428 -10.91 2.66 24.50
N TYR A 429 -11.89 3.50 24.23
CA TYR A 429 -11.70 4.86 23.79
C TYR A 429 -12.77 5.77 24.40
N HIS A 430 -12.36 6.93 24.87
CA HIS A 430 -13.22 7.99 25.33
C HIS A 430 -12.78 9.32 24.72
N ASN A 431 -13.72 10.05 24.14
CA ASN A 431 -13.50 11.29 23.41
C ASN A 431 -14.48 12.36 23.83
N TYR A 432 -14.00 13.59 23.93
CA TYR A 432 -14.80 14.79 24.02
C TYR A 432 -14.15 15.85 23.13
N ASP A 433 -14.55 15.91 21.86
CA ASP A 433 -13.91 16.75 20.85
C ASP A 433 -14.90 17.15 19.74
N ILE A 434 -14.51 18.12 18.92
CA ILE A 434 -15.30 18.53 17.75
C ILE A 434 -15.05 17.57 16.58
N GLU A 435 -16.15 17.16 15.97
CA GLU A 435 -16.19 16.30 14.80
C GLU A 435 -17.12 16.88 13.74
N GLN A 436 -16.89 16.48 12.49
CA GLN A 436 -17.81 16.74 11.39
C GLN A 436 -18.57 15.44 11.07
N ILE A 437 -19.83 15.35 11.48
CA ILE A 437 -20.60 14.09 11.40
C ILE A 437 -20.98 13.79 9.96
N GLY A 438 -20.65 12.59 9.48
CA GLY A 438 -20.77 12.23 8.05
C GLY A 438 -19.42 12.28 7.32
N ALA A 439 -18.36 12.79 7.95
CA ALA A 439 -17.01 12.81 7.40
C ALA A 439 -16.30 11.45 7.59
N ARG A 440 -16.82 10.41 6.91
CA ARG A 440 -16.34 9.01 7.04
C ARG A 440 -14.93 8.81 6.47
N TYR A 441 -14.58 9.51 5.39
CA TYR A 441 -13.35 9.28 4.63
C TYR A 441 -12.44 10.52 4.61
N THR A 442 -11.78 10.80 5.73
CA THR A 442 -10.94 12.01 5.87
C THR A 442 -9.45 11.72 6.00
N THR A 443 -8.66 12.48 5.25
CA THR A 443 -7.19 12.55 5.37
C THR A 443 -6.80 13.73 6.26
N ALA A 444 -5.52 13.89 6.61
CA ALA A 444 -5.06 15.08 7.34
C ALA A 444 -5.39 16.41 6.62
N ALA A 445 -5.55 16.39 5.29
CA ALA A 445 -5.89 17.57 4.49
C ALA A 445 -7.40 17.85 4.42
N THR A 446 -8.25 16.86 4.69
CA THR A 446 -9.72 17.00 4.62
C THR A 446 -10.42 16.85 5.98
N ARG A 447 -9.72 16.36 7.01
CA ARG A 447 -10.25 16.15 8.36
C ARG A 447 -10.24 17.44 9.17
N THR A 448 -11.41 17.84 9.65
CA THR A 448 -11.57 18.98 10.57
C THR A 448 -10.65 18.85 11.78
N GLY A 449 -10.07 19.98 12.21
CA GLY A 449 -9.18 20.04 13.37
C GLY A 449 -7.70 19.78 13.04
N SER A 450 -7.34 19.72 11.76
CA SER A 450 -5.96 19.71 11.25
C SER A 450 -5.61 21.04 10.57
N PHE A 451 -4.36 21.48 10.71
CA PHE A 451 -3.82 22.70 10.08
C PHE A 451 -4.12 22.77 8.57
N LEU A 452 -3.86 21.66 7.85
CA LEU A 452 -4.05 21.60 6.40
C LEU A 452 -5.53 21.77 6.03
N SER A 453 -6.44 21.14 6.76
CA SER A 453 -7.88 21.29 6.52
C SER A 453 -8.35 22.74 6.69
N SER A 454 -7.82 23.45 7.68
CA SER A 454 -8.16 24.85 7.95
C SER A 454 -7.66 25.80 6.88
N VAL A 455 -6.44 25.59 6.37
CA VAL A 455 -5.86 26.44 5.31
C VAL A 455 -6.46 26.14 3.94
N LEU A 456 -6.85 24.88 3.69
CA LEU A 456 -7.42 24.45 2.42
C LEU A 456 -8.95 24.52 2.39
N ALA A 457 -9.59 25.04 3.43
CA ALA A 457 -11.05 25.20 3.50
C ALA A 457 -11.54 26.14 2.38
N ARG A 458 -12.53 25.67 1.61
CA ARG A 458 -13.23 26.45 0.58
C ARG A 458 -14.38 27.26 1.18
N GLU A 459 -15.04 26.69 2.18
CA GLU A 459 -16.10 27.33 2.96
C GLU A 459 -15.74 27.30 4.45
N PRO A 460 -16.15 28.30 5.24
CA PRO A 460 -15.94 28.27 6.69
C PRO A 460 -16.58 27.00 7.28
N PHE A 461 -15.82 26.24 8.09
CA PHE A 461 -16.37 25.10 8.81
C PHE A 461 -17.25 25.56 9.98
N ASP A 462 -18.51 25.90 9.69
CA ASP A 462 -19.49 26.37 10.67
C ASP A 462 -20.47 25.27 11.10
N ARG A 463 -20.70 24.24 10.26
CA ARG A 463 -21.51 23.05 10.59
C ARG A 463 -20.67 21.97 11.28
N LEU A 464 -20.52 22.08 12.59
CA LEU A 464 -19.71 21.18 13.41
C LEU A 464 -20.54 20.55 14.54
N SER A 465 -20.01 19.50 15.15
CA SER A 465 -20.64 18.86 16.30
C SER A 465 -19.62 18.63 17.40
N LEU A 466 -19.97 18.97 18.63
CA LEU A 466 -19.20 18.57 19.80
C LEU A 466 -19.68 17.18 20.22
N VAL A 467 -18.78 16.21 20.25
CA VAL A 467 -19.11 14.81 20.43
C VAL A 467 -18.46 14.30 21.70
N ARG A 468 -19.29 13.77 22.61
CA ARG A 468 -18.82 12.93 23.72
C ARG A 468 -19.06 11.48 23.34
N GLU A 469 -18.00 10.69 23.19
CA GLU A 469 -18.09 9.29 22.78
C GLU A 469 -17.30 8.41 23.74
N THR A 470 -17.89 7.28 24.14
CA THR A 470 -17.18 6.16 24.77
C THR A 470 -17.42 4.92 23.94
N ARG A 471 -16.36 4.26 23.47
CA ARG A 471 -16.47 3.00 22.74
C ARG A 471 -15.52 1.96 23.30
N GLY A 472 -16.00 0.73 23.38
CA GLY A 472 -15.21 -0.45 23.69
C GLY A 472 -15.40 -1.48 22.59
N TYR A 473 -14.33 -2.13 22.14
CA TYR A 473 -14.43 -3.15 21.10
C TYR A 473 -13.59 -4.38 21.41
N PHE A 474 -14.04 -5.50 20.85
CA PHE A 474 -13.30 -6.74 20.74
C PHE A 474 -13.15 -7.08 19.26
N ARG A 475 -11.92 -7.25 18.80
CA ARG A 475 -11.57 -7.63 17.43
C ARG A 475 -10.96 -9.02 17.44
N SER A 476 -11.35 -9.84 16.47
CA SER A 476 -10.82 -11.18 16.28
C SER A 476 -10.57 -11.52 14.81
N GLU A 477 -9.51 -12.29 14.55
CA GLU A 477 -9.20 -12.89 13.24
C GLU A 477 -9.18 -14.43 13.37
N TYR A 478 -10.32 -15.04 13.71
CA TYR A 478 -10.42 -16.51 13.85
C TYR A 478 -10.42 -17.26 12.52
N VAL A 479 -10.91 -16.61 11.46
CA VAL A 479 -11.03 -17.19 10.13
C VAL A 479 -10.07 -16.43 9.22
N LYS A 480 -9.23 -17.17 8.47
CA LYS A 480 -8.30 -16.58 7.49
C LYS A 480 -9.03 -15.55 6.64
N ASP A 481 -8.39 -14.40 6.43
CA ASP A 481 -8.89 -13.28 5.62
C ASP A 481 -10.12 -12.53 6.18
N LEU A 482 -10.75 -13.01 7.27
CA LEU A 482 -11.92 -12.38 7.90
C LEU A 482 -11.56 -11.78 9.26
N GLU A 483 -11.71 -10.47 9.38
CA GLU A 483 -11.72 -9.74 10.65
C GLU A 483 -13.16 -9.55 11.12
N THR A 484 -13.42 -9.94 12.37
CA THR A 484 -14.69 -9.72 13.06
C THR A 484 -14.46 -8.77 14.23
N LYS A 485 -15.15 -7.62 14.24
CA LYS A 485 -15.10 -6.65 15.33
C LYS A 485 -16.49 -6.46 15.91
N LEU A 486 -16.61 -6.68 17.21
CA LEU A 486 -17.79 -6.35 18.01
C LEU A 486 -17.48 -5.08 18.80
N GLU A 487 -18.29 -4.04 18.66
CA GLU A 487 -18.11 -2.75 19.31
C GLU A 487 -19.38 -2.35 20.07
N PHE A 488 -19.19 -1.79 21.26
CA PHE A 488 -20.22 -1.03 21.97
C PHE A 488 -19.83 0.45 21.94
N ARG A 489 -20.77 1.31 21.57
CA ARG A 489 -20.55 2.77 21.44
C ARG A 489 -21.66 3.52 22.17
N ARG A 490 -21.30 4.41 23.07
CA ARG A 490 -22.18 5.41 23.69
C ARG A 490 -21.77 6.80 23.21
N ARG A 491 -22.70 7.56 22.63
CA ARG A 491 -22.40 8.87 22.03
C ARG A 491 -23.43 9.93 22.42
N ASP A 492 -22.97 11.08 22.88
CA ASP A 492 -23.76 12.32 23.00
C ASP A 492 -23.28 13.30 21.93
N VAL A 493 -24.19 13.79 21.11
CA VAL A 493 -23.88 14.71 20.02
C VAL A 493 -24.54 16.05 20.27
N TYR A 494 -23.74 17.12 20.34
CA TYR A 494 -24.20 18.48 20.48
C TYR A 494 -23.97 19.24 19.17
N GLY A 495 -24.99 19.94 18.68
CA GLY A 495 -24.85 20.85 17.55
C GLY A 495 -24.06 22.09 17.96
N VAL A 496 -23.08 22.50 17.15
CA VAL A 496 -22.31 23.72 17.39
C VAL A 496 -22.11 24.51 16.08
N GLY A 497 -21.95 25.82 16.22
CA GLY A 497 -21.84 26.73 15.07
C GLY A 497 -23.20 26.96 14.42
N SER A 498 -23.33 26.68 13.12
CA SER A 498 -24.61 26.78 12.40
C SER A 498 -25.41 25.47 12.41
N LEU A 499 -24.89 24.42 13.07
CA LEU A 499 -25.61 23.18 13.29
C LEU A 499 -26.40 23.32 14.59
N ASP A 500 -27.70 23.54 14.50
CA ASP A 500 -28.59 23.59 15.67
C ASP A 500 -29.50 22.37 15.70
N PHE A 501 -29.62 21.75 16.88
CA PHE A 501 -30.52 20.61 17.13
C PHE A 501 -31.77 21.03 17.91
N SER A 502 -31.90 22.31 18.28
CA SER A 502 -33.05 22.85 19.00
C SER A 502 -34.38 22.72 18.24
N GLU A 503 -34.33 22.61 16.90
CA GLU A 503 -35.51 22.39 16.06
C GLU A 503 -35.96 20.92 16.02
N ILE A 504 -35.16 20.00 16.59
CA ILE A 504 -35.42 18.54 16.58
C ILE A 504 -35.88 18.06 17.97
N ASN A 505 -35.38 18.68 19.03
CA ASN A 505 -35.73 18.36 20.41
C ASN A 505 -36.51 19.51 21.05
N GLU A 506 -37.64 19.22 21.71
CA GLU A 506 -38.43 20.23 22.45
C GLU A 506 -37.62 20.97 23.54
N GLU A 507 -36.52 20.37 24.01
CA GLU A 507 -35.53 21.01 24.88
C GLU A 507 -34.12 20.95 24.25
N PRO A 508 -33.33 22.03 24.33
CA PRO A 508 -31.96 22.05 23.82
C PRO A 508 -31.09 21.06 24.62
N GLY A 509 -30.72 19.95 23.98
CA GLY A 509 -29.95 18.86 24.58
C GLY A 509 -29.23 18.02 23.52
N PRO A 510 -28.30 17.13 23.94
CA PRO A 510 -27.59 16.26 23.00
C PRO A 510 -28.49 15.19 22.42
N ILE A 511 -28.19 14.76 21.20
CA ILE A 511 -28.71 13.50 20.65
C ILE A 511 -27.89 12.37 21.27
N SER A 512 -28.53 11.53 22.08
CA SER A 512 -27.85 10.48 22.85
C SER A 512 -28.15 9.09 22.28
N THR A 513 -27.11 8.32 21.95
CA THR A 513 -27.25 6.94 21.46
C THR A 513 -26.35 5.96 22.19
N SER A 514 -26.87 4.75 22.39
CA SER A 514 -26.13 3.56 22.80
C SER A 514 -26.27 2.49 21.72
N GLU A 515 -25.17 2.03 21.16
CA GLU A 515 -25.15 1.18 19.98
C GLU A 515 -24.28 -0.05 20.19
N ILE A 516 -24.73 -1.20 19.68
CA ILE A 516 -23.90 -2.39 19.47
C ILE A 516 -23.67 -2.54 17.98
N GLU A 517 -22.41 -2.66 17.59
CA GLU A 517 -21.98 -2.75 16.19
C GLU A 517 -21.20 -4.05 15.95
N VAL A 518 -21.56 -4.76 14.88
CA VAL A 518 -20.83 -5.91 14.36
C VAL A 518 -20.26 -5.53 12.99
N ASN A 519 -18.93 -5.56 12.88
CA ASN A 519 -18.21 -5.28 11.65
C ASN A 519 -17.50 -6.55 11.19
N LEU A 520 -17.81 -6.96 9.96
CA LEU A 520 -17.18 -8.08 9.25
C LEU A 520 -16.40 -7.51 8.08
N LEU A 521 -15.08 -7.68 8.12
CA LEU A 521 -14.16 -7.19 7.10
C LEU A 521 -13.45 -8.40 6.48
N TYR A 522 -13.76 -8.68 5.22
CA TYR A 522 -13.18 -9.80 4.48
C TYR A 522 -12.26 -9.29 3.37
N ARG A 523 -10.96 -9.62 3.47
CA ARG A 523 -9.92 -9.24 2.50
C ARG A 523 -9.16 -10.48 2.06
N LEU A 524 -9.40 -10.92 0.83
CA LEU A 524 -8.76 -12.13 0.31
C LEU A 524 -7.24 -11.97 0.22
N GLY A 525 -6.47 -12.94 0.71
CA GLY A 525 -5.01 -12.98 0.50
C GLY A 525 -4.24 -11.82 1.15
N LYS A 526 -4.81 -11.19 2.19
CA LYS A 526 -4.16 -10.07 2.88
C LYS A 526 -2.82 -10.51 3.49
N LYS A 527 -1.78 -9.70 3.30
CA LYS A 527 -0.46 -9.90 3.93
C LYS A 527 -0.18 -8.73 4.88
N TRP A 528 0.38 -9.03 6.05
CA TRP A 528 0.70 -8.04 7.06
C TRP A 528 2.21 -8.00 7.29
N LEU A 529 2.75 -6.81 7.49
CA LEU A 529 4.10 -6.55 7.96
C LEU A 529 4.01 -6.08 9.42
N GLY A 530 4.80 -6.70 10.29
CA GLY A 530 4.79 -6.46 11.74
C GLY A 530 3.92 -7.45 12.51
N ILE A 531 4.25 -7.62 13.79
CA ILE A 531 3.61 -8.58 14.71
C ILE A 531 3.07 -7.93 15.99
N GLY A 532 3.22 -6.61 16.15
CA GLY A 532 2.68 -5.87 17.28
C GLY A 532 1.19 -5.56 17.17
N VAL A 533 0.71 -4.74 18.09
CA VAL A 533 -0.66 -4.19 18.13
C VAL A 533 -0.98 -3.35 16.89
N GLU A 534 0.04 -2.81 16.22
CA GLU A 534 -0.05 -2.18 14.90
C GLU A 534 0.64 -3.06 13.87
N ARG A 535 -0.01 -3.24 12.72
CA ARG A 535 0.55 -3.96 11.56
C ARG A 535 0.28 -3.15 10.31
N LEU A 536 1.22 -3.15 9.38
CA LEU A 536 1.05 -2.54 8.06
C LEU A 536 0.50 -3.59 7.10
N GLU A 537 -0.54 -3.25 6.36
CA GLU A 537 -1.02 -4.12 5.29
C GLU A 537 -0.07 -3.98 4.08
N VAL A 538 0.45 -5.09 3.57
CA VAL A 538 1.18 -5.10 2.30
C VAL A 538 0.16 -4.97 1.19
N TYR A 539 0.25 -3.89 0.42
CA TYR A 539 -0.70 -3.61 -0.65
C TYR A 539 -0.78 -4.79 -1.61
N THR A 540 -1.99 -5.33 -1.77
CA THR A 540 -2.29 -6.40 -2.71
C THR A 540 -3.58 -6.08 -3.45
N PRO A 541 -3.68 -6.36 -4.76
CA PRO A 541 -4.83 -5.99 -5.58
C PRO A 541 -6.01 -6.98 -5.38
N HIS A 542 -6.44 -7.18 -4.14
CA HIS A 542 -7.50 -8.09 -3.77
C HIS A 542 -8.81 -7.36 -3.47
N PRO A 543 -9.97 -8.01 -3.70
CA PRO A 543 -11.24 -7.44 -3.31
C PRO A 543 -11.38 -7.39 -1.79
N THR A 544 -11.90 -6.27 -1.29
CA THR A 544 -12.27 -6.05 0.10
C THR A 544 -13.78 -5.96 0.20
N PHE A 545 -14.36 -6.72 1.12
CA PHE A 545 -15.78 -6.68 1.47
C PHE A 545 -15.93 -6.21 2.91
N ILE A 546 -16.88 -5.33 3.14
CA ILE A 546 -17.22 -4.81 4.47
C ILE A 546 -18.72 -5.02 4.64
N LEU A 547 -19.11 -5.70 5.72
CA LEU A 547 -20.49 -5.75 6.17
C LEU A 547 -20.53 -5.22 7.59
N ASN A 548 -21.33 -4.19 7.81
CA ASN A 548 -21.51 -3.58 9.10
C ASN A 548 -22.98 -3.59 9.49
N TYR A 549 -23.25 -3.98 10.72
CA TYR A 549 -24.57 -3.94 11.31
C TYR A 549 -24.49 -3.22 12.65
N SER A 550 -25.27 -2.16 12.83
CA SER A 550 -25.39 -1.42 14.09
C SER A 550 -26.82 -1.49 14.61
N TYR A 551 -26.98 -1.73 15.90
CA TYR A 551 -28.26 -1.68 16.60
C TYR A 551 -28.19 -0.61 17.69
N GLY A 552 -28.99 0.45 17.54
CA GLY A 552 -29.21 1.48 18.56
C GLY A 552 -30.24 0.98 19.57
N ILE A 553 -29.85 0.89 20.83
CA ILE A 553 -30.64 0.34 21.93
C ILE A 553 -31.29 1.51 22.69
N PRO A 554 -32.63 1.64 22.68
CA PRO A 554 -33.31 2.71 23.40
C PRO A 554 -33.19 2.49 24.92
N ASN A 555 -33.23 3.58 25.69
CA ASN A 555 -33.20 3.62 27.16
C ASN A 555 -31.92 3.07 27.84
N LEU A 556 -30.97 2.51 27.08
CA LEU A 556 -29.68 2.07 27.61
C LEU A 556 -28.75 3.26 27.79
N LEU A 557 -28.28 3.51 29.03
CA LEU A 557 -27.38 4.63 29.38
C LEU A 557 -27.87 6.02 28.90
N GLY A 558 -29.20 6.22 28.85
CA GLY A 558 -29.79 7.47 28.36
C GLY A 558 -29.76 7.61 26.84
N SER A 559 -29.90 6.51 26.11
CA SER A 559 -30.10 6.50 24.66
C SER A 559 -31.56 6.81 24.31
N ASP A 560 -31.78 7.74 23.39
CA ASP A 560 -33.10 8.26 23.05
C ASP A 560 -33.78 7.48 21.91
N TYR A 561 -32.98 6.78 21.09
CA TYR A 561 -33.44 6.23 19.82
C TYR A 561 -33.22 4.72 19.69
N GLU A 562 -34.19 4.05 19.08
CA GLU A 562 -34.06 2.68 18.59
C GLU A 562 -33.87 2.68 17.06
N PHE A 563 -32.83 2.00 16.57
CA PHE A 563 -32.61 1.89 15.13
C PHE A 563 -31.72 0.72 14.74
N HIS A 564 -31.81 0.34 13.46
CA HIS A 564 -30.92 -0.64 12.86
C HIS A 564 -30.22 -0.02 11.66
N LYS A 565 -28.91 -0.18 11.53
CA LYS A 565 -28.14 0.22 10.35
C LYS A 565 -27.47 -0.98 9.74
N VAL A 566 -27.60 -1.13 8.43
CA VAL A 566 -26.90 -2.12 7.63
C VAL A 566 -26.09 -1.37 6.60
N TYR A 567 -24.79 -1.63 6.54
CA TYR A 567 -23.89 -1.07 5.53
C TYR A 567 -23.10 -2.19 4.86
N PHE A 568 -23.05 -2.16 3.53
CA PHE A 568 -22.24 -3.02 2.71
C PHE A 568 -21.27 -2.17 1.88
N GLY A 569 -20.00 -2.54 1.91
CA GLY A 569 -18.95 -1.94 1.09
C GLY A 569 -18.19 -2.99 0.30
N PHE A 570 -17.88 -2.69 -0.95
CA PHE A 570 -17.04 -3.50 -1.81
C PHE A 570 -16.00 -2.61 -2.48
N THR A 571 -14.72 -2.94 -2.35
CA THR A 571 -13.64 -2.25 -3.08
C THR A 571 -12.79 -3.26 -3.81
N LYS A 572 -12.53 -3.01 -5.10
CA LYS A 572 -11.64 -3.84 -5.91
C LYS A 572 -10.77 -2.98 -6.84
N PRO A 573 -9.44 -3.03 -6.67
CA PRO A 573 -8.51 -2.57 -7.69
C PRO A 573 -8.43 -3.61 -8.82
N PHE A 574 -8.55 -3.15 -10.07
CA PHE A 574 -8.36 -3.91 -11.29
C PHE A 574 -7.11 -3.39 -11.99
N LEU A 575 -6.05 -4.22 -12.05
CA LEU A 575 -4.98 -3.99 -13.00
C LEU A 575 -5.49 -4.42 -14.39
N LEU A 576 -5.51 -3.49 -15.33
CA LEU A 576 -5.96 -3.69 -16.71
C LEU A 576 -4.82 -3.34 -17.69
N PRO A 577 -3.66 -4.01 -17.68
CA PRO A 577 -2.61 -3.71 -18.66
C PRO A 577 -3.10 -4.01 -20.09
N PRO A 578 -2.77 -3.18 -21.09
CA PRO A 578 -1.94 -1.97 -21.02
C PRO A 578 -2.73 -0.68 -20.69
N PHE A 579 -4.04 -0.76 -20.44
CA PHE A 579 -4.93 0.38 -20.22
C PHE A 579 -4.75 1.09 -18.87
N GLY A 580 -4.13 0.44 -17.89
CA GLY A 580 -3.77 1.06 -16.61
C GLY A 580 -4.41 0.36 -15.41
N LYS A 581 -4.84 1.12 -14.41
CA LYS A 581 -5.42 0.62 -13.15
C LYS A 581 -6.75 1.30 -12.87
N SER A 582 -7.80 0.51 -12.65
CA SER A 582 -9.10 1.01 -12.16
C SER A 582 -9.29 0.64 -10.71
N ILE A 583 -9.84 1.53 -9.89
CA ILE A 583 -10.26 1.24 -8.52
C ILE A 583 -11.77 1.47 -8.49
N LEU A 584 -12.52 0.40 -8.25
CA LEU A 584 -13.98 0.44 -8.10
C LEU A 584 -14.33 0.28 -6.62
N THR A 585 -15.06 1.23 -6.09
CA THR A 585 -15.70 1.15 -4.77
C THR A 585 -17.21 1.24 -4.96
N LEU A 586 -17.95 0.29 -4.38
CA LEU A 586 -19.39 0.25 -4.32
C LEU A 586 -19.81 0.24 -2.87
N GLU A 587 -20.82 1.03 -2.53
CA GLU A 587 -21.37 1.06 -1.18
C GLU A 587 -22.89 1.06 -1.24
N ALA A 588 -23.52 0.40 -0.28
CA ALA A 588 -24.95 0.47 -0.08
C ALA A 588 -25.24 0.46 1.42
N GLY A 589 -26.23 1.22 1.84
CA GLY A 589 -26.61 1.26 3.24
C GLY A 589 -28.10 1.48 3.42
N LYS A 590 -28.61 1.02 4.56
CA LYS A 590 -29.98 1.25 5.00
C LYS A 590 -30.03 1.41 6.52
N THR A 591 -30.74 2.45 6.94
CA THR A 591 -31.07 2.80 8.31
C THR A 591 -32.57 2.59 8.48
N PHE A 592 -32.95 1.84 9.51
CA PHE A 592 -34.32 1.55 9.88
C PHE A 592 -34.63 2.25 11.19
N GLY A 593 -35.78 2.92 11.26
CA GLY A 593 -36.19 3.75 12.38
C GLY A 593 -36.43 5.20 11.95
N THR A 594 -37.22 5.92 12.74
CA THR A 594 -37.44 7.36 12.58
C THR A 594 -36.40 8.09 13.40
N LEU A 595 -35.49 8.79 12.74
CA LEU A 595 -34.29 9.34 13.37
C LEU A 595 -34.04 10.81 12.99
N PRO A 596 -33.39 11.57 13.88
CA PRO A 596 -32.87 12.87 13.52
C PRO A 596 -31.76 12.74 12.48
N TYR A 597 -31.65 13.73 11.58
CA TYR A 597 -30.73 13.71 10.45
C TYR A 597 -29.25 13.45 10.78
N PRO A 598 -28.70 13.82 11.97
CA PRO A 598 -27.32 13.49 12.33
C PRO A 598 -27.09 11.99 12.55
N LEU A 599 -28.16 11.23 12.81
CA LEU A 599 -28.14 9.77 12.92
C LEU A 599 -28.49 9.07 11.61
N LEU A 600 -29.01 9.78 10.61
CA LEU A 600 -29.19 9.25 9.25
C LEU A 600 -27.84 9.19 8.51
N GLU A 601 -27.83 8.57 7.32
CA GLU A 601 -26.63 8.57 6.51
C GLU A 601 -26.48 9.90 5.77
N ILE A 602 -25.46 10.66 6.17
CA ILE A 602 -25.08 11.91 5.51
C ILE A 602 -24.10 11.60 4.39
N ALA A 603 -24.41 12.07 3.18
CA ALA A 603 -23.54 11.87 2.03
C ALA A 603 -22.17 12.54 2.27
N PRO A 604 -21.04 11.83 2.06
CA PRO A 604 -19.72 12.35 2.38
C PRO A 604 -19.29 13.40 1.35
N GLY A 605 -19.51 14.68 1.64
CA GLY A 605 -19.07 15.82 0.85
C GLY A 605 -17.64 16.30 1.19
N ASN A 606 -17.15 17.29 0.44
CA ASN A 606 -15.82 17.88 0.62
C ASN A 606 -15.85 19.40 0.48
N ASN A 607 -15.59 20.09 1.59
CA ASN A 607 -15.54 21.55 1.66
C ASN A 607 -14.10 22.09 1.56
N THR A 608 -13.12 21.31 1.10
CA THR A 608 -11.73 21.75 0.92
C THR A 608 -11.31 21.78 -0.55
N TYR A 609 -10.22 22.51 -0.84
CA TYR A 609 -9.53 22.44 -2.13
C TYR A 609 -8.69 21.16 -2.28
N ALA A 610 -8.46 20.43 -1.19
CA ALA A 610 -7.81 19.13 -1.24
C ALA A 610 -8.73 18.10 -1.91
N TYR A 611 -8.16 17.21 -2.72
CA TYR A 611 -8.90 16.11 -3.32
C TYR A 611 -9.28 15.08 -2.24
N ALA A 612 -10.57 14.74 -2.15
CA ALA A 612 -11.04 13.67 -1.28
C ALA A 612 -11.26 12.39 -2.10
N ARG A 613 -10.43 11.36 -1.87
CA ARG A 613 -10.44 10.13 -2.68
C ARG A 613 -11.72 9.29 -2.55
N TYR A 614 -12.38 9.30 -1.39
CA TYR A 614 -13.58 8.50 -1.16
C TYR A 614 -14.82 9.34 -0.81
N SER A 615 -14.74 10.68 -0.92
CA SER A 615 -15.85 11.62 -0.67
C SER A 615 -16.11 12.49 -1.88
N TYR A 616 -17.36 12.87 -2.15
CA TYR A 616 -17.72 13.72 -3.28
C TYR A 616 -17.04 15.08 -3.19
N ASN A 617 -16.34 15.48 -4.25
CA ASN A 617 -15.47 16.64 -4.23
C ASN A 617 -16.21 17.96 -4.44
N LEU A 618 -17.36 17.93 -5.13
CA LEU A 618 -18.21 19.11 -5.38
C LEU A 618 -19.50 19.11 -4.57
N MET A 619 -19.77 18.05 -3.83
CA MET A 619 -20.88 18.00 -2.88
C MET A 619 -20.46 18.70 -1.60
N ASN A 620 -21.33 19.56 -1.11
CA ASN A 620 -21.13 20.23 0.17
C ASN A 620 -21.43 19.27 1.33
N PHE A 621 -20.83 19.55 2.47
CA PHE A 621 -21.14 18.80 3.68
C PHE A 621 -22.59 19.06 4.16
N PHE A 622 -23.28 18.02 4.63
CA PHE A 622 -24.73 18.03 4.91
C PHE A 622 -25.62 18.43 3.72
N GLU A 623 -25.15 18.33 2.48
CA GLU A 623 -26.00 18.62 1.33
C GLU A 623 -27.13 17.60 1.19
N PHE A 624 -26.83 16.31 1.39
CA PHE A 624 -27.82 15.25 1.33
C PHE A 624 -27.78 14.34 2.56
N SER A 625 -28.96 13.94 3.00
CA SER A 625 -29.16 12.93 4.04
C SER A 625 -30.11 11.84 3.52
N THR A 626 -29.86 10.59 3.90
CA THR A 626 -30.56 9.42 3.38
C THR A 626 -30.76 8.39 4.49
N ASP A 627 -31.88 7.67 4.43
CA ASP A 627 -32.03 6.45 5.22
C ASP A 627 -31.74 5.19 4.41
N GLN A 628 -31.75 5.26 3.08
CA GLN A 628 -31.23 4.20 2.23
C GLN A 628 -30.52 4.79 1.02
N TYR A 629 -29.39 4.18 0.65
CA TYR A 629 -28.58 4.65 -0.45
C TYR A 629 -27.78 3.54 -1.12
N ALA A 630 -27.40 3.81 -2.36
CA ALA A 630 -26.36 3.10 -3.08
C ALA A 630 -25.42 4.12 -3.72
N SER A 631 -24.13 3.83 -3.72
CA SER A 631 -23.12 4.69 -4.35
C SER A 631 -22.04 3.90 -5.04
N PHE A 632 -21.40 4.55 -6.01
CA PHE A 632 -20.21 4.04 -6.67
C PHE A 632 -19.15 5.14 -6.79
N ASN A 633 -17.89 4.73 -6.75
CA ASN A 633 -16.73 5.54 -7.01
C ASN A 633 -15.78 4.74 -7.91
N LEU A 634 -15.47 5.28 -9.08
CA LEU A 634 -14.54 4.71 -10.05
C LEU A 634 -13.41 5.71 -10.29
N GLU A 635 -12.18 5.30 -9.99
CA GLU A 635 -10.96 6.04 -10.30
C GLU A 635 -10.15 5.21 -11.29
N HIS A 636 -9.77 5.77 -12.44
CA HIS A 636 -8.97 5.08 -13.45
C HIS A 636 -7.70 5.87 -13.76
N HIS A 637 -6.57 5.23 -13.52
CA HIS A 637 -5.24 5.73 -13.84
C HIS A 637 -4.78 5.11 -15.15
N PHE A 638 -4.55 5.94 -16.18
CA PHE A 638 -4.09 5.48 -17.48
C PHE A 638 -2.58 5.23 -17.55
N VAL A 639 -1.82 5.64 -16.52
CA VAL A 639 -0.37 5.43 -16.42
C VAL A 639 0.40 6.01 -17.63
N GLY A 640 -0.07 7.13 -18.19
CA GLY A 640 0.58 7.80 -19.33
C GLY A 640 0.18 7.26 -20.70
N LEU A 641 -0.91 6.48 -20.82
CA LEU A 641 -1.35 5.85 -22.08
C LEU A 641 -1.45 6.83 -23.27
N PHE A 642 -1.87 8.08 -23.04
CA PHE A 642 -1.98 9.13 -24.06
C PHE A 642 -0.85 10.18 -23.93
N PHE A 643 -0.51 10.61 -22.73
CA PHE A 643 0.44 11.68 -22.42
C PHE A 643 1.88 11.28 -22.74
N ASN A 644 2.23 9.99 -22.63
CA ASN A 644 3.53 9.50 -23.11
C ASN A 644 3.66 9.60 -24.64
N LYS A 645 2.58 9.83 -25.40
CA LYS A 645 2.64 10.08 -26.85
C LYS A 645 2.89 11.55 -27.20
N ILE A 646 2.66 12.47 -26.24
CA ILE A 646 2.84 13.91 -26.44
C ILE A 646 4.24 14.31 -25.94
N PRO A 647 5.16 14.83 -26.79
CA PRO A 647 6.57 15.02 -26.42
C PRO A 647 6.83 15.84 -25.15
N LEU A 648 6.02 16.87 -24.88
CA LEU A 648 6.16 17.71 -23.68
C LEU A 648 5.76 16.95 -22.41
N PHE A 649 4.55 16.39 -22.37
CA PHE A 649 4.04 15.64 -21.21
C PHE A 649 4.86 14.38 -20.96
N ARG A 650 5.36 13.76 -22.03
CA ARG A 650 6.33 12.67 -21.98
C ARG A 650 7.61 13.04 -21.23
N ARG A 651 8.15 14.25 -21.45
CA ARG A 651 9.35 14.75 -20.74
C ARG A 651 9.05 15.09 -19.29
N LEU A 652 7.84 15.60 -19.02
CA LEU A 652 7.38 15.92 -17.66
C LEU A 652 6.89 14.69 -16.89
N LYS A 653 6.80 13.52 -17.56
CA LYS A 653 6.25 12.25 -17.03
C LYS A 653 4.83 12.37 -16.48
N TRP A 654 4.05 13.34 -16.94
CA TRP A 654 2.67 13.53 -16.52
C TRP A 654 1.79 12.35 -16.93
N ARG A 655 0.78 12.05 -16.11
CA ARG A 655 -0.15 10.94 -16.35
C ARG A 655 -1.58 11.43 -16.21
N GLU A 656 -2.48 10.72 -16.87
CA GLU A 656 -3.90 11.00 -16.92
C GLU A 656 -4.63 10.15 -15.91
N VAL A 657 -5.61 10.77 -15.26
CA VAL A 657 -6.52 10.10 -14.37
C VAL A 657 -7.94 10.62 -14.65
N VAL A 658 -8.90 9.71 -14.60
CA VAL A 658 -10.32 10.07 -14.69
C VAL A 658 -11.06 9.47 -13.51
N THR A 659 -12.07 10.19 -13.04
CA THR A 659 -12.89 9.77 -11.91
C THR A 659 -14.36 9.89 -12.25
N ALA A 660 -15.17 8.95 -11.81
CA ALA A 660 -16.62 9.02 -11.90
C ALA A 660 -17.22 8.57 -10.58
N ARG A 661 -18.12 9.37 -10.02
CA ARG A 661 -18.76 9.09 -8.74
C ARG A 661 -20.25 9.36 -8.84
N GLY A 662 -21.03 8.56 -8.13
CA GLY A 662 -22.45 8.81 -8.02
C GLY A 662 -23.10 8.17 -6.81
N MET A 663 -24.19 8.80 -6.37
CA MET A 663 -25.02 8.37 -5.25
C MET A 663 -26.48 8.43 -5.66
N ILE A 664 -27.26 7.42 -5.32
CA ILE A 664 -28.71 7.49 -5.33
C ILE A 664 -29.21 7.10 -3.94
N GLY A 665 -30.20 7.81 -3.44
CA GLY A 665 -30.77 7.51 -2.13
C GLY A 665 -32.14 8.15 -1.95
N SER A 666 -32.81 7.73 -0.89
CA SER A 666 -34.14 8.21 -0.53
C SER A 666 -34.25 8.41 0.98
N LEU A 667 -35.37 8.99 1.39
CA LEU A 667 -35.85 9.08 2.76
C LEU A 667 -37.28 8.52 2.79
N THR A 668 -37.65 7.85 3.88
CA THR A 668 -39.04 7.51 4.17
C THR A 668 -39.81 8.76 4.59
N ASN A 669 -41.13 8.74 4.42
CA ASN A 669 -41.97 9.88 4.75
C ASN A 669 -41.86 10.22 6.25
N GLU A 670 -41.74 9.21 7.12
CA GLU A 670 -41.59 9.42 8.56
C GLU A 670 -40.30 10.17 8.90
N ASN A 671 -39.18 9.87 8.22
CA ASN A 671 -37.91 10.57 8.41
C ASN A 671 -37.96 11.99 7.83
N ILE A 672 -38.70 12.22 6.74
CA ILE A 672 -38.92 13.57 6.19
C ILE A 672 -39.73 14.41 7.17
N GLU A 673 -40.87 13.90 7.63
CA GLU A 673 -41.77 14.59 8.57
C GLU A 673 -41.05 14.91 9.89
N TYR A 674 -40.30 13.96 10.44
CA TYR A 674 -39.56 14.15 11.69
C TYR A 674 -38.45 15.21 11.60
N ASN A 675 -37.85 15.40 10.42
CA ASN A 675 -36.75 16.35 10.20
C ASN A 675 -37.20 17.61 9.45
N THR A 676 -38.50 17.88 9.40
CA THR A 676 -39.04 19.12 8.83
C THR A 676 -39.12 20.18 9.92
N THR A 677 -38.41 21.28 9.71
CA THR A 677 -38.37 22.46 10.59
C THR A 677 -39.72 23.19 10.59
N GLU A 678 -39.98 24.03 11.61
CA GLU A 678 -41.22 24.83 11.69
C GLU A 678 -41.42 25.77 10.48
N ASP A 679 -40.33 26.22 9.87
CA ASP A 679 -40.31 27.03 8.64
C ASP A 679 -40.59 26.21 7.36
N GLY A 680 -40.83 24.90 7.49
CA GLY A 680 -41.15 23.99 6.38
C GLY A 680 -39.94 23.51 5.59
N ASN A 681 -38.71 23.85 6.00
CA ASN A 681 -37.50 23.30 5.40
C ASN A 681 -37.26 21.88 5.92
N SER A 682 -36.98 20.94 5.03
CA SER A 682 -36.68 19.55 5.39
C SER A 682 -35.39 19.08 4.76
N ILE A 683 -34.81 18.03 5.34
CA ILE A 683 -33.65 17.33 4.75
C ILE A 683 -34.01 16.74 3.39
N GLN A 684 -33.01 16.65 2.51
CA GLN A 684 -33.20 16.15 1.14
C GLN A 684 -32.28 14.97 0.86
N ALA A 685 -32.84 13.99 0.13
CA ALA A 685 -32.11 12.86 -0.42
C ALA A 685 -31.86 13.03 -1.92
N PRO A 686 -30.79 12.43 -2.47
CA PRO A 686 -30.49 12.53 -3.89
C PRO A 686 -31.31 11.51 -4.70
N THR A 687 -32.63 11.66 -4.71
CA THR A 687 -33.59 10.72 -5.35
C THR A 687 -33.43 10.63 -6.87
N LYS A 688 -33.07 11.74 -7.54
CA LYS A 688 -32.73 11.78 -8.98
C LYS A 688 -31.31 11.27 -9.28
N GLY A 689 -30.51 10.96 -8.25
CA GLY A 689 -29.10 10.59 -8.37
C GLY A 689 -28.14 11.79 -8.43
N TYR A 690 -27.17 11.84 -7.52
CA TYR A 690 -26.03 12.75 -7.57
C TYR A 690 -24.91 12.14 -8.42
N TYR A 691 -24.29 12.92 -9.30
CA TYR A 691 -23.17 12.47 -10.13
C TYR A 691 -22.09 13.56 -10.28
N GLU A 692 -20.84 13.15 -10.19
CA GLU A 692 -19.68 13.98 -10.54
C GLU A 692 -18.66 13.19 -11.36
N VAL A 693 -18.03 13.85 -12.32
CA VAL A 693 -16.96 13.30 -13.13
C VAL A 693 -15.75 14.20 -13.07
N GLY A 694 -14.56 13.63 -13.16
CA GLY A 694 -13.31 14.37 -13.10
C GLY A 694 -12.30 13.88 -14.11
N ALA A 695 -11.47 14.80 -14.58
CA ALA A 695 -10.29 14.54 -15.38
C ALA A 695 -9.12 15.28 -14.75
N GLY A 696 -8.04 14.55 -14.48
CA GLY A 696 -6.90 15.07 -13.77
C GLY A 696 -5.57 14.76 -14.45
N VAL A 697 -4.59 15.56 -14.07
CA VAL A 697 -3.18 15.33 -14.38
C VAL A 697 -2.47 14.99 -13.08
N GLU A 698 -1.94 13.77 -13.00
CA GLU A 698 -1.14 13.32 -11.88
C GLU A 698 0.35 13.28 -12.26
N ASN A 699 1.17 13.04 -11.25
CA ASN A 699 2.63 13.00 -11.37
C ASN A 699 3.28 14.36 -11.66
N ILE A 700 2.62 15.47 -11.33
CA ILE A 700 3.21 16.81 -11.40
C ILE A 700 4.25 16.89 -10.28
N PHE A 701 5.51 17.16 -10.62
CA PHE A 701 6.66 17.10 -9.69
C PHE A 701 6.78 15.76 -8.92
N LYS A 702 6.14 14.68 -9.40
CA LYS A 702 6.07 13.33 -8.79
C LYS A 702 5.15 13.13 -7.58
N PHE A 703 4.61 14.19 -6.97
CA PHE A 703 3.78 14.07 -5.76
C PHE A 703 2.48 14.89 -5.81
N LEU A 704 2.29 15.72 -6.85
CA LEU A 704 1.11 16.55 -7.02
C LEU A 704 0.20 15.95 -8.09
N ARG A 705 -1.10 16.01 -7.83
CA ARG A 705 -2.17 15.73 -8.80
C ARG A 705 -3.19 16.86 -8.76
N VAL A 706 -3.68 17.25 -9.93
CA VAL A 706 -4.68 18.31 -10.09
C VAL A 706 -5.84 17.76 -10.91
N ASP A 707 -7.05 17.83 -10.37
CA ASP A 707 -8.28 17.32 -10.99
C ASP A 707 -9.23 18.48 -11.28
N ALA A 708 -9.67 18.54 -12.53
CA ALA A 708 -10.83 19.31 -12.94
C ALA A 708 -12.07 18.41 -12.76
N ILE A 709 -13.04 18.85 -11.98
CA ILE A 709 -14.22 18.07 -11.62
C ILE A 709 -15.47 18.84 -12.06
N TRP A 710 -16.43 18.13 -12.64
CA TRP A 710 -17.72 18.63 -13.08
C TRP A 710 -18.83 17.91 -12.32
N ARG A 711 -19.73 18.69 -11.74
CA ARG A 711 -20.97 18.21 -11.16
C ARG A 711 -22.01 18.10 -12.27
N LEU A 712 -22.64 16.94 -12.39
CA LEU A 712 -23.56 16.64 -13.50
C LEU A 712 -25.03 16.71 -13.12
N SER A 713 -25.35 16.73 -11.81
CA SER A 713 -26.73 16.80 -11.33
C SER A 713 -26.90 17.76 -10.16
N TYR A 714 -28.15 18.13 -9.87
CA TYR A 714 -28.51 19.11 -8.85
C TYR A 714 -27.78 20.45 -9.03
N LEU A 715 -27.77 20.99 -10.26
CA LEU A 715 -27.15 22.29 -10.58
C LEU A 715 -28.06 23.47 -10.23
N GLU A 716 -29.38 23.28 -10.36
CA GLU A 716 -30.40 24.28 -10.05
C GLU A 716 -31.23 23.88 -8.82
N ASP A 717 -31.47 22.57 -8.63
CA ASP A 717 -32.31 22.00 -7.57
C ASP A 717 -31.49 21.52 -6.33
N SER A 718 -30.32 22.10 -6.03
CA SER A 718 -29.56 21.68 -4.84
C SER A 718 -30.26 22.15 -3.54
N PRO A 719 -30.23 21.34 -2.46
CA PRO A 719 -30.72 21.75 -1.14
C PRO A 719 -29.96 22.94 -0.54
N LEU A 720 -28.75 23.21 -1.05
CA LEU A 720 -27.92 24.33 -0.64
C LEU A 720 -27.83 25.35 -1.77
N ALA A 721 -27.82 26.63 -1.40
CA ALA A 721 -27.75 27.72 -2.38
C ALA A 721 -26.45 27.66 -3.20
N ASN A 722 -26.58 27.77 -4.52
CA ASN A 722 -25.49 27.88 -5.50
C ASN A 722 -24.45 26.74 -5.48
N PRO A 723 -24.85 25.50 -5.83
CA PRO A 723 -23.91 24.40 -5.99
C PRO A 723 -22.88 24.73 -7.08
N SER A 724 -21.60 24.46 -6.83
CA SER A 724 -20.55 24.73 -7.79
C SER A 724 -20.60 23.71 -8.94
N PRO A 725 -20.86 24.11 -10.21
CA PRO A 725 -20.92 23.18 -11.33
C PRO A 725 -19.54 22.61 -11.70
N PHE A 726 -18.47 23.32 -11.31
CA PHE A 726 -17.10 23.01 -11.67
C PHE A 726 -16.14 23.38 -10.54
N GLY A 727 -15.17 22.53 -10.25
CA GLY A 727 -14.11 22.85 -9.31
C GLY A 727 -12.79 22.18 -9.65
N ILE A 728 -11.71 22.82 -9.22
CA ILE A 728 -10.36 22.25 -9.27
C ILE A 728 -10.03 21.72 -7.88
N ARG A 729 -9.44 20.52 -7.80
CA ARG A 729 -8.96 19.90 -6.57
C ARG A 729 -7.50 19.49 -6.71
N VAL A 730 -6.79 19.52 -5.60
CA VAL A 730 -5.37 19.20 -5.54
C VAL A 730 -5.14 18.05 -4.57
N ASP A 731 -4.44 17.02 -5.03
CA ASP A 731 -4.00 15.89 -4.21
C ASP A 731 -2.48 15.98 -4.03
N LEU A 732 -2.03 15.81 -2.78
CA LEU A 732 -0.63 15.68 -2.42
C LEU A 732 -0.41 14.26 -1.93
N ALA A 733 0.09 13.40 -2.81
CA ALA A 733 0.33 12.01 -2.50
C ALA A 733 1.62 11.54 -3.18
N VAL A 734 2.54 11.01 -2.38
CA VAL A 734 3.66 10.22 -2.90
C VAL A 734 3.06 8.91 -3.40
N ARG A 735 3.27 8.61 -4.68
CA ARG A 735 2.85 7.34 -5.29
C ARG A 735 4.05 6.74 -5.99
N PHE A 736 4.48 5.57 -5.52
CA PHE A 736 5.57 4.78 -6.10
C PHE A 736 5.17 4.17 -7.45
#